data_AF-A0A1C6W4J6-F1
#
_entry.id   AF-A0A1C6W4J6-F1
#
_cell.length_a   1.000
_cell.length_b   1.000
_cell.length_c   1.000
_cell.angle_alpha   90.00
_cell.angle_beta   90.00
_cell.angle_gamma   90.00
#
_symmetry.space_group_name_H-M   'P 1'
#
loop_
_entity.id
_entity.type
_entity.pdbx_description
1 polymer ?
#
loop_
_entity_poly.entity_id
_entity_poly.type
_entity_poly.pdbx_seq_one_letter_code
_entity_poly.pdbx_strand_id
1 'polypeptide(L)'
;MRVAVVGPFSGPRAAWGELLTRAAADHSDPGVVWEFHDDRGDADAAERVARALTAEPEPVVRAVIGHFNSLGAARALPHYRQAGLPVLLPLATDPDLLAGGGGALRWCPHDLGQSAAIRRAADDLGIGALTVVDDGSPYGRRLAERFVALSSDPAATGQALVVCGTHHGAADIARCLRADGHDGPLFFTDDCAIPEFADLLGDVAYSARVVRLRGGPHLQVEAAFAALVRALHSDPAATGDRLLAAVRAVARFSFDADGDPVDADDDAGWEVVPVTLLSAPAAPRPTGTPVTGYDVVVVGAGVVGTATAAGLAAAGLTVAVAELGPDAGSATRASGGLVRAYEPVPVVRALAVRSHQLLWGTASPPRSAGFRRTGSVVLLGPDDVAEAERGISELSAAGIKADLLTPRELTARWPDVTADGVAAAVWEPGGGYADSAGTAALYLARALRHGAVLLPPGPVHALEPHRRGVRVCTPAGALIARCAVVTAGTGTPALLGDRLPTRSGGPAPRTKRIQYAFFRGPGRPLPAFSDLTCGIWGRPQLDGPFAGGQLTGRPVEEWDVSADHGDDLTDEQVAHIRAGVVHRWPWVSQVPYLGGRFGADLYHPDGPFLGLLPGEPPVVVAACWSGAGFKTAPGAAEEAAAAVRRLLQWQGATP
;
A
#
# COMPACT_ATOMS: atom_id res chain seq x y z
N MET A 1 5.58 -38.29 -13.13
CA MET A 1 6.47 -37.68 -14.15
C MET A 1 7.39 -36.72 -13.44
N ARG A 2 8.71 -36.75 -13.69
CA ARG A 2 9.67 -35.85 -13.03
C ARG A 2 9.81 -34.57 -13.86
N VAL A 3 9.81 -33.40 -13.23
CA VAL A 3 10.04 -32.10 -13.90
C VAL A 3 11.12 -31.35 -13.13
N ALA A 4 12.15 -30.90 -13.83
CA ALA A 4 13.21 -30.12 -13.22
C ALA A 4 12.74 -28.66 -13.04
N VAL A 5 12.81 -28.16 -11.81
CA VAL A 5 12.66 -26.76 -11.46
C VAL A 5 14.06 -26.19 -11.24
N VAL A 6 14.48 -25.26 -12.09
CA VAL A 6 15.86 -24.76 -12.11
C VAL A 6 15.88 -23.27 -11.86
N GLY A 7 16.62 -22.83 -10.85
CA GLY A 7 16.74 -21.42 -10.53
C GLY A 7 17.62 -21.15 -9.32
N PRO A 8 17.73 -19.87 -8.89
CA PRO A 8 18.57 -19.48 -7.77
C PRO A 8 17.87 -19.85 -6.46
N PHE A 9 18.11 -21.05 -5.93
CA PHE A 9 17.61 -21.45 -4.62
C PHE A 9 18.57 -21.06 -3.48
N SER A 10 19.77 -20.62 -3.83
CA SER A 10 20.71 -20.00 -2.91
C SER A 10 21.41 -18.78 -3.51
N GLY A 11 22.14 -18.05 -2.67
CA GLY A 11 22.89 -16.86 -3.06
C GLY A 11 22.05 -15.58 -3.12
N PRO A 12 22.61 -14.48 -3.67
CA PRO A 12 21.99 -13.15 -3.60
C PRO A 12 20.69 -13.04 -4.41
N ARG A 13 20.41 -13.99 -5.31
CA ARG A 13 19.17 -14.03 -6.11
C ARG A 13 18.13 -15.01 -5.56
N ALA A 14 18.30 -15.52 -4.32
CA ALA A 14 17.43 -16.54 -3.75
C ALA A 14 15.95 -16.14 -3.69
N ALA A 15 15.65 -14.85 -3.51
CA ALA A 15 14.29 -14.31 -3.51
C ALA A 15 13.50 -14.69 -4.79
N TRP A 16 14.19 -14.81 -5.93
CA TRP A 16 13.58 -15.24 -7.18
C TRP A 16 13.31 -16.75 -7.23
N GLY A 17 14.17 -17.57 -6.61
CA GLY A 17 13.95 -19.01 -6.45
C GLY A 17 12.80 -19.34 -5.51
N GLU A 18 12.45 -18.45 -4.57
CA GLU A 18 11.26 -18.62 -3.75
C GLU A 18 9.97 -18.58 -4.57
N LEU A 19 9.92 -17.83 -5.68
CA LEU A 19 8.75 -17.82 -6.57
C LEU A 19 8.56 -19.19 -7.23
N LEU A 20 9.66 -19.80 -7.70
CA LEU A 20 9.66 -21.15 -8.28
C LEU A 20 9.26 -22.20 -7.24
N THR A 21 9.78 -22.08 -6.01
CA THR A 21 9.48 -22.98 -4.90
C THR A 21 8.00 -22.91 -4.52
N ARG A 22 7.45 -21.70 -4.41
CA ARG A 22 6.03 -21.48 -4.12
C ARG A 22 5.13 -22.01 -5.23
N ALA A 23 5.43 -21.70 -6.50
CA ALA A 23 4.62 -22.16 -7.62
C ALA A 23 4.62 -23.70 -7.75
N ALA A 24 5.75 -24.35 -7.49
CA ALA A 24 5.82 -25.81 -7.45
C ALA A 24 4.97 -26.40 -6.31
N ALA A 25 4.95 -25.77 -5.14
CA ALA A 25 4.11 -26.18 -4.01
C ALA A 25 2.61 -25.98 -4.29
N ASP A 26 2.23 -24.82 -4.82
CA ASP A 26 0.85 -24.45 -5.16
C ASP A 26 0.29 -25.34 -6.30
N HIS A 27 1.18 -25.88 -7.13
CA HIS A 27 0.87 -26.84 -8.18
C HIS A 27 1.33 -28.26 -7.83
N SER A 28 1.19 -28.65 -6.56
CA SER A 28 1.41 -30.04 -6.14
C SER A 28 0.42 -30.97 -6.84
N ASP A 29 0.93 -31.92 -7.61
CA ASP A 29 0.12 -32.91 -8.33
C ASP A 29 0.66 -34.32 -8.07
N PRO A 30 -0.18 -35.31 -7.72
CA PRO A 30 0.28 -36.69 -7.47
C PRO A 30 1.01 -37.33 -8.67
N GLY A 31 0.74 -36.85 -9.90
CA GLY A 31 1.35 -37.30 -11.14
C GLY A 31 2.63 -36.57 -11.51
N VAL A 32 3.02 -35.50 -10.81
CA VAL A 32 4.20 -34.68 -11.10
C VAL A 32 5.12 -34.60 -9.88
N VAL A 33 6.39 -34.95 -10.07
CA VAL A 33 7.45 -34.83 -9.07
C VAL A 33 8.34 -33.65 -9.46
N TRP A 34 8.33 -32.60 -8.65
CA TRP A 34 9.17 -31.43 -8.83
C TRP A 34 10.58 -31.68 -8.28
N GLU A 35 11.60 -31.50 -9.11
CA GLU A 35 13.01 -31.70 -8.73
C GLU A 35 13.75 -30.38 -8.78
N PHE A 36 14.26 -29.93 -7.64
CA PHE A 36 14.87 -28.62 -7.52
C PHE A 36 16.37 -28.69 -7.81
N HIS A 37 16.84 -27.85 -8.73
CA HIS A 37 18.25 -27.71 -9.07
C HIS A 37 18.69 -26.25 -8.92
N ASP A 38 19.63 -26.02 -8.01
CA ASP A 38 20.12 -24.68 -7.70
C ASP A 38 21.19 -24.23 -8.71
N ASP A 39 20.84 -23.27 -9.55
CA ASP A 39 21.78 -22.62 -10.47
C ASP A 39 22.41 -21.36 -9.86
N ARG A 40 22.03 -20.97 -8.65
CA ARG A 40 22.53 -19.79 -7.92
C ARG A 40 22.39 -18.46 -8.68
N GLY A 41 21.64 -18.45 -9.78
CA GLY A 41 21.55 -17.34 -10.72
C GLY A 41 22.88 -17.05 -11.42
N ASP A 42 23.73 -18.05 -11.58
CA ASP A 42 25.05 -18.00 -12.22
C ASP A 42 25.08 -18.79 -13.53
N ALA A 43 25.78 -18.27 -14.54
CA ALA A 43 25.78 -18.82 -15.88
C ALA A 43 26.47 -20.19 -15.97
N ASP A 44 27.61 -20.33 -15.27
CA ASP A 44 28.38 -21.57 -15.27
C ASP A 44 27.68 -22.65 -14.44
N ALA A 45 27.04 -22.25 -13.33
CA ALA A 45 26.20 -23.14 -12.55
C ALA A 45 24.97 -23.62 -13.33
N ALA A 46 24.29 -22.73 -14.05
CA ALA A 46 23.19 -23.08 -14.95
C ALA A 46 23.64 -24.10 -16.01
N GLU A 47 24.81 -23.89 -16.62
CA GLU A 47 25.37 -24.83 -17.59
C GLU A 47 25.67 -26.20 -16.97
N ARG A 48 26.25 -26.24 -15.76
CA ARG A 48 26.50 -27.51 -15.05
C ARG A 48 25.21 -28.27 -14.73
N VAL A 49 24.17 -27.56 -14.29
CA VAL A 49 22.84 -28.17 -14.06
C VAL A 49 22.28 -28.74 -15.35
N ALA A 50 22.33 -27.98 -16.45
CA ALA A 50 21.84 -28.42 -17.74
C ALA A 50 22.53 -29.70 -18.21
N ARG A 51 23.87 -29.72 -18.17
CA ARG A 51 24.68 -30.90 -18.53
C ARG A 51 24.38 -32.12 -17.65
N ALA A 52 24.12 -31.92 -16.36
CA ALA A 52 23.76 -32.99 -15.45
C ALA A 52 22.38 -33.58 -15.76
N LEU A 53 21.39 -32.72 -16.07
CA LEU A 53 20.04 -33.13 -16.44
C LEU A 53 19.98 -33.86 -17.80
N THR A 54 20.94 -33.60 -18.68
CA THR A 54 21.03 -34.19 -20.03
C THR A 54 22.20 -35.18 -20.18
N ALA A 55 22.75 -35.69 -19.08
CA ALA A 55 23.92 -36.59 -19.13
C ALA A 55 23.57 -37.98 -19.68
N GLU A 56 22.33 -38.43 -19.46
CA GLU A 56 21.82 -39.73 -19.94
C GLU A 56 21.13 -39.58 -21.32
N PRO A 57 21.17 -40.60 -22.19
CA PRO A 57 20.57 -40.54 -23.53
C PRO A 57 19.05 -40.29 -23.54
N GLU A 58 18.35 -40.75 -22.51
CA GLU A 58 16.95 -40.40 -22.26
C GLU A 58 16.88 -39.58 -20.97
N PRO A 59 16.53 -38.27 -21.05
CA PRO A 59 16.42 -37.42 -19.87
C PRO A 59 15.43 -38.01 -18.87
N VAL A 60 15.87 -38.13 -17.62
CA VAL A 60 15.05 -38.66 -16.52
C VAL A 60 13.88 -37.72 -16.18
N VAL A 61 14.03 -36.44 -16.53
CA VAL A 61 13.00 -35.40 -16.39
C VAL A 61 12.28 -35.16 -17.70
N ARG A 62 11.02 -34.74 -17.61
CA ARG A 62 10.10 -34.54 -18.75
C ARG A 62 10.22 -33.17 -19.40
N ALA A 63 10.53 -32.18 -18.59
CA ALA A 63 10.65 -30.79 -18.95
C ALA A 63 11.52 -30.08 -17.91
N VAL A 64 11.98 -28.90 -18.27
CA VAL A 64 12.62 -27.93 -17.38
C VAL A 64 11.71 -26.71 -17.26
N ILE A 65 11.53 -26.20 -16.04
CA ILE A 65 10.91 -24.91 -15.80
C ILE A 65 11.87 -24.02 -15.01
N GLY A 66 12.10 -22.81 -15.53
CA GLY A 66 13.34 -22.05 -15.31
C GLY A 66 14.23 -22.16 -16.55
N HIS A 67 15.39 -21.52 -16.65
CA HIS A 67 16.13 -20.73 -15.68
C HIS A 67 15.49 -19.37 -15.40
N PHE A 68 15.81 -18.79 -14.24
CA PHE A 68 15.26 -17.50 -13.83
C PHE A 68 15.79 -16.34 -14.68
N ASN A 69 17.11 -16.27 -14.90
CA ASN A 69 17.73 -15.16 -15.62
C ASN A 69 18.17 -15.53 -17.04
N SER A 70 18.21 -14.53 -17.90
CA SER A 70 18.56 -14.68 -19.32
C SER A 70 19.97 -15.24 -19.54
N LEU A 71 20.94 -14.88 -18.69
CA LEU A 71 22.31 -15.33 -18.86
C LEU A 71 22.48 -16.84 -18.62
N GLY A 72 21.85 -17.37 -17.57
CA GLY A 72 21.80 -18.79 -17.27
C GLY A 72 21.01 -19.56 -18.31
N ALA A 73 19.85 -19.03 -18.73
CA ALA A 73 19.05 -19.61 -19.80
C ALA A 73 19.86 -19.73 -21.11
N ALA A 74 20.55 -18.68 -21.53
CA ALA A 74 21.37 -18.67 -22.75
C ALA A 74 22.46 -19.77 -22.75
N ARG A 75 23.06 -20.04 -21.58
CA ARG A 75 24.08 -21.08 -21.42
C ARG A 75 23.51 -22.50 -21.34
N ALA A 76 22.32 -22.63 -20.79
CA ALA A 76 21.67 -23.93 -20.56
C ALA A 76 20.90 -24.45 -21.78
N LEU A 77 20.21 -23.55 -22.50
CA LEU A 77 19.34 -23.90 -23.64
C LEU A 77 20.00 -24.77 -24.72
N PRO A 78 21.26 -24.55 -25.13
CA PRO A 78 21.92 -25.41 -26.12
C PRO A 78 21.94 -26.89 -25.72
N HIS A 79 22.17 -27.20 -24.44
CA HIS A 79 22.21 -28.57 -23.92
C HIS A 79 20.82 -29.20 -23.94
N TYR A 80 19.79 -28.46 -23.51
CA TYR A 80 18.41 -28.94 -23.51
C TYR A 80 17.88 -29.17 -24.93
N ARG A 81 18.17 -28.26 -25.87
CA ARG A 81 17.83 -28.40 -27.29
C ARG A 81 18.49 -29.64 -27.90
N GLN A 82 19.78 -29.86 -27.62
CA GLN A 82 20.50 -31.05 -28.11
C GLN A 82 19.89 -32.35 -27.56
N ALA A 83 19.39 -32.34 -26.33
CA ALA A 83 18.74 -33.48 -25.69
C ALA A 83 17.22 -33.62 -26.01
N GLY A 84 16.64 -32.70 -26.78
CA GLY A 84 15.20 -32.65 -27.04
C GLY A 84 14.34 -32.42 -25.78
N LEU A 85 14.91 -31.83 -24.74
CA LEU A 85 14.25 -31.58 -23.46
C LEU A 85 13.55 -30.21 -23.50
N PRO A 86 12.22 -30.14 -23.37
CA PRO A 86 11.48 -28.89 -23.49
C PRO A 86 11.65 -28.00 -22.25
N VAL A 87 11.76 -26.69 -22.48
CA VAL A 87 12.04 -25.70 -21.42
C VAL A 87 10.97 -24.61 -21.39
N LEU A 88 10.47 -24.27 -20.19
CA LEU A 88 9.65 -23.08 -19.97
C LEU A 88 10.48 -22.06 -19.20
N LEU A 89 10.59 -20.83 -19.73
CA LEU A 89 11.37 -19.73 -19.18
C LEU A 89 10.44 -18.64 -18.63
N PRO A 90 10.08 -18.64 -17.34
CA PRO A 90 9.01 -17.78 -16.85
C PRO A 90 9.40 -16.32 -16.70
N LEU A 91 10.69 -16.02 -16.52
CA LEU A 91 11.20 -14.70 -16.12
C LEU A 91 12.49 -14.28 -16.86
N ALA A 92 12.93 -15.04 -17.86
CA ALA A 92 14.10 -14.67 -18.66
C ALA A 92 13.70 -13.65 -19.73
N THR A 93 14.05 -12.37 -19.57
CA THR A 93 13.49 -11.23 -20.31
C THR A 93 14.18 -10.88 -21.64
N ASP A 94 15.28 -11.57 -21.96
CA ASP A 94 16.11 -11.22 -23.11
C ASP A 94 15.47 -11.71 -24.43
N PRO A 95 15.15 -10.82 -25.38
CA PRO A 95 14.53 -11.18 -26.67
C PRO A 95 15.37 -12.12 -27.53
N ASP A 96 16.69 -12.14 -27.34
CA ASP A 96 17.57 -12.91 -28.22
C ASP A 96 17.72 -14.39 -27.79
N LEU A 97 17.09 -14.80 -26.67
CA LEU A 97 17.22 -16.15 -26.10
C LEU A 97 16.72 -17.26 -27.01
N LEU A 98 15.61 -17.00 -27.70
CA LEU A 98 14.95 -17.97 -28.57
C LEU A 98 15.31 -17.79 -30.04
N ALA A 99 16.24 -16.89 -30.37
CA ALA A 99 16.74 -16.70 -31.71
C ALA A 99 17.27 -18.03 -32.30
N GLY A 100 16.70 -18.45 -33.43
CA GLY A 100 16.99 -19.74 -34.07
C GLY A 100 16.02 -20.87 -33.71
N GLY A 101 15.03 -20.60 -32.86
CA GLY A 101 13.81 -21.38 -32.64
C GLY A 101 13.97 -22.67 -31.84
N GLY A 102 12.83 -23.17 -31.36
CA GLY A 102 12.65 -24.55 -30.88
C GLY A 102 13.14 -24.84 -29.45
N GLY A 103 12.55 -25.88 -28.85
CA GLY A 103 12.96 -26.45 -27.56
C GLY A 103 12.61 -25.64 -26.32
N ALA A 104 12.09 -24.41 -26.44
CA ALA A 104 11.70 -23.60 -25.29
C ALA A 104 10.52 -22.66 -25.56
N LEU A 105 9.88 -22.18 -24.48
CA LEU A 105 8.86 -21.13 -24.48
C LEU A 105 9.19 -20.08 -23.42
N ARG A 106 9.16 -18.80 -23.79
CA ARG A 106 9.35 -17.66 -22.87
C ARG A 106 8.00 -17.15 -22.39
N TRP A 107 7.82 -17.02 -21.08
CA TRP A 107 6.52 -16.70 -20.49
C TRP A 107 6.36 -15.21 -20.12
N CYS A 108 7.42 -14.42 -20.29
CA CYS A 108 7.45 -13.01 -19.91
C CYS A 108 7.69 -12.09 -21.14
N PRO A 109 7.30 -10.81 -21.04
CA PRO A 109 7.68 -9.76 -21.99
C PRO A 109 9.21 -9.56 -22.13
N HIS A 110 9.61 -8.74 -23.11
CA HIS A 110 10.98 -8.34 -23.43
C HIS A 110 11.45 -7.14 -22.60
N ASP A 111 12.77 -7.06 -22.41
CA ASP A 111 13.45 -5.86 -21.91
C ASP A 111 13.11 -4.60 -22.72
N LEU A 112 12.83 -4.71 -24.02
CA LEU A 112 12.47 -3.56 -24.87
C LEU A 112 11.18 -2.86 -24.40
N GLY A 113 10.20 -3.62 -23.92
CA GLY A 113 8.97 -3.07 -23.33
C GLY A 113 9.20 -2.33 -22.01
N GLN A 114 10.25 -2.70 -21.25
CA GLN A 114 10.62 -1.99 -20.03
C GLN A 114 11.05 -0.55 -20.32
N SER A 115 11.87 -0.36 -21.37
CA SER A 115 12.34 0.95 -21.80
C SER A 115 11.17 1.88 -22.11
N ALA A 116 10.20 1.38 -22.89
CA ALA A 116 8.97 2.12 -23.19
C ALA A 116 8.16 2.45 -21.92
N ALA A 117 8.06 1.52 -20.98
CA ALA A 117 7.36 1.74 -19.71
C ALA A 117 8.03 2.79 -18.82
N ILE A 118 9.36 2.80 -18.77
CA ILE A 118 10.13 3.84 -18.06
C ILE A 118 9.91 5.19 -18.74
N ARG A 119 9.94 5.26 -20.08
CA ARG A 119 9.66 6.50 -20.83
C ARG A 119 8.28 7.06 -20.51
N ARG A 120 7.22 6.24 -20.61
CA ARG A 120 5.86 6.68 -20.30
C ARG A 120 5.72 7.13 -18.86
N ALA A 121 6.27 6.38 -17.91
CA ALA A 121 6.22 6.76 -16.50
C ALA A 121 6.98 8.07 -16.22
N ALA A 122 8.07 8.34 -16.94
CA ALA A 122 8.77 9.60 -16.87
C ALA A 122 7.94 10.74 -17.49
N ASP A 123 7.25 10.50 -18.61
CA ASP A 123 6.35 11.48 -19.24
C ASP A 123 5.17 11.85 -18.32
N ASP A 124 4.55 10.85 -17.67
CA ASP A 124 3.46 11.04 -16.70
C ASP A 124 3.90 11.89 -15.48
N LEU A 125 5.21 11.88 -15.18
CA LEU A 125 5.81 12.66 -14.10
C LEU A 125 6.35 14.02 -14.57
N GLY A 126 6.18 14.38 -15.84
CA GLY A 126 6.71 15.62 -16.43
C GLY A 126 8.24 15.64 -16.58
N ILE A 127 8.89 14.48 -16.58
CA ILE A 127 10.35 14.35 -16.65
C ILE A 127 10.78 14.33 -18.13
N GLY A 128 11.16 15.49 -18.66
CA GLY A 128 11.55 15.62 -20.08
C GLY A 128 12.92 15.05 -20.43
N ALA A 129 13.76 14.72 -19.45
CA ALA A 129 15.15 14.31 -19.67
C ALA A 129 15.54 13.12 -18.80
N LEU A 130 16.03 12.06 -19.45
CA LEU A 130 16.52 10.84 -18.82
C LEU A 130 17.99 10.63 -19.18
N THR A 131 18.74 10.00 -18.30
CA THR A 131 20.09 9.51 -18.60
C THR A 131 20.20 8.08 -18.11
N VAL A 132 20.70 7.20 -18.96
CA VAL A 132 20.91 5.79 -18.63
C VAL A 132 22.32 5.61 -18.08
N VAL A 133 22.43 4.95 -16.93
CA VAL A 133 23.69 4.59 -16.29
C VAL A 133 23.69 3.10 -15.96
N ASP A 134 24.85 2.48 -15.86
CA ASP A 134 24.99 1.07 -15.50
C ASP A 134 25.80 0.85 -14.22
N ASP A 135 25.58 -0.32 -13.58
CA ASP A 135 26.30 -0.75 -12.38
C ASP A 135 27.71 -1.33 -12.66
N GLY A 136 28.20 -1.22 -13.89
CA GLY A 136 29.47 -1.78 -14.33
C GLY A 136 29.44 -3.28 -14.65
N SER A 137 28.34 -3.99 -14.35
CA SER A 137 28.21 -5.41 -14.61
C SER A 137 27.97 -5.70 -16.10
N PRO A 138 28.34 -6.90 -16.62
CA PRO A 138 28.03 -7.27 -18.00
C PRO A 138 26.54 -7.23 -18.33
N TYR A 139 25.67 -7.46 -17.34
CA TYR A 139 24.22 -7.34 -17.50
C TYR A 139 23.81 -5.86 -17.59
N GLY A 140 24.23 -5.03 -16.64
CA GLY A 140 23.92 -3.60 -16.60
C GLY A 140 24.35 -2.89 -17.89
N ARG A 141 25.55 -3.17 -18.41
CA ARG A 141 26.05 -2.61 -19.67
C ARG A 141 25.19 -2.99 -20.88
N ARG A 142 24.86 -4.28 -21.03
CA ARG A 142 24.01 -4.73 -22.14
C ARG A 142 22.62 -4.09 -22.09
N LEU A 143 22.06 -3.96 -20.89
CA LEU A 143 20.75 -3.34 -20.72
C LEU A 143 20.81 -1.83 -20.97
N ALA A 144 21.88 -1.16 -20.52
CA ALA A 144 22.11 0.25 -20.79
C ALA A 144 22.28 0.54 -22.29
N GLU A 145 22.99 -0.32 -23.03
CA GLU A 145 23.10 -0.24 -24.49
C GLU A 145 21.72 -0.34 -25.17
N ARG A 146 20.83 -1.21 -24.67
CA ARG A 146 19.45 -1.33 -25.18
C ARG A 146 18.60 -0.12 -24.84
N PHE A 147 18.85 0.51 -23.69
CA PHE A 147 18.06 1.65 -23.21
C PHE A 147 18.64 2.99 -23.66
N VAL A 148 19.75 3.00 -24.41
CA VAL A 148 20.46 4.23 -24.82
C VAL A 148 19.54 5.26 -25.49
N ALA A 149 18.50 4.80 -26.21
CA ALA A 149 17.50 5.65 -26.85
C ALA A 149 16.64 6.47 -25.87
N LEU A 150 16.60 6.10 -24.59
CA LEU A 150 15.97 6.90 -23.53
C LEU A 150 16.79 8.13 -23.17
N SER A 151 18.10 8.12 -23.42
CA SER A 151 18.99 9.18 -22.96
C SER A 151 18.80 10.47 -23.77
N SER A 152 18.65 11.59 -23.07
CA SER A 152 18.65 12.94 -23.65
C SER A 152 20.00 13.65 -23.42
N ASP A 153 20.12 14.92 -23.85
CA ASP A 153 21.37 15.70 -23.77
C ASP A 153 22.00 15.65 -22.35
N PRO A 154 23.25 15.15 -22.19
CA PRO A 154 23.91 14.98 -20.89
C PRO A 154 24.12 16.27 -20.08
N ALA A 155 23.92 17.46 -20.67
CA ALA A 155 24.18 18.74 -20.03
C ALA A 155 22.98 19.34 -19.26
N ALA A 156 21.81 18.69 -19.23
CA ALA A 156 20.65 19.23 -18.54
C ALA A 156 20.76 19.05 -17.01
N THR A 157 20.45 20.09 -16.25
CA THR A 157 20.43 20.05 -14.78
C THR A 157 19.08 19.49 -14.29
N GLY A 158 19.08 18.65 -13.24
CA GLY A 158 17.86 18.06 -12.66
C GLY A 158 17.28 16.83 -13.39
N GLN A 159 18.10 16.11 -14.17
CA GLN A 159 17.67 14.92 -14.92
C GLN A 159 17.29 13.75 -14.00
N ALA A 160 16.39 12.89 -14.49
CA ALA A 160 16.19 11.59 -13.86
C ALA A 160 17.17 10.55 -14.44
N LEU A 161 17.59 9.60 -13.60
CA LEU A 161 18.51 8.55 -14.02
C LEU A 161 17.80 7.21 -14.09
N VAL A 162 18.10 6.44 -15.14
CA VAL A 162 17.72 5.04 -15.27
C VAL A 162 18.95 4.21 -14.94
N VAL A 163 18.92 3.51 -13.83
CA VAL A 163 20.03 2.68 -13.34
C VAL A 163 19.82 1.24 -13.79
N CYS A 164 20.59 0.80 -14.78
CA CYS A 164 20.60 -0.55 -15.32
C CYS A 164 21.62 -1.40 -14.57
N GLY A 165 21.17 -2.45 -13.89
CA GLY A 165 22.10 -3.28 -13.15
C GLY A 165 21.44 -4.34 -12.27
N THR A 166 22.29 -5.08 -11.58
CA THR A 166 21.87 -5.99 -10.52
C THR A 166 21.33 -5.19 -9.32
N HIS A 167 20.38 -5.74 -8.55
CA HIS A 167 19.81 -5.03 -7.41
C HIS A 167 20.85 -4.52 -6.39
N HIS A 168 21.95 -5.25 -6.15
CA HIS A 168 23.02 -4.75 -5.30
C HIS A 168 23.83 -3.62 -5.96
N GLY A 169 24.28 -3.83 -7.21
CA GLY A 169 25.05 -2.81 -7.93
C GLY A 169 24.26 -1.53 -8.19
N ALA A 170 22.99 -1.65 -8.54
CA ALA A 170 22.09 -0.53 -8.74
C ALA A 170 21.83 0.25 -7.44
N ALA A 171 21.68 -0.45 -6.30
CA ALA A 171 21.55 0.21 -5.00
C ALA A 171 22.83 0.95 -4.59
N ASP A 172 24.00 0.39 -4.89
CA ASP A 172 25.29 1.04 -4.63
C ASP A 172 25.44 2.33 -5.46
N ILE A 173 25.16 2.27 -6.76
CA ILE A 173 25.16 3.43 -7.65
C ILE A 173 24.19 4.51 -7.15
N ALA A 174 22.97 4.12 -6.78
CA ALA A 174 21.95 5.05 -6.29
C ALA A 174 22.39 5.79 -5.01
N ARG A 175 23.03 5.08 -4.08
CA ARG A 175 23.55 5.67 -2.83
C ARG A 175 24.73 6.60 -3.10
N CYS A 176 25.62 6.25 -4.02
CA CYS A 176 26.72 7.13 -4.45
C CYS A 176 26.18 8.41 -5.09
N LEU A 177 25.24 8.29 -6.04
CA LEU A 177 24.62 9.45 -6.70
C LEU A 177 24.00 10.43 -5.70
N ARG A 178 23.30 9.91 -4.69
CA ARG A 178 22.69 10.73 -3.64
C ARG A 178 23.73 11.37 -2.72
N ALA A 179 24.83 10.67 -2.41
CA ALA A 179 25.95 11.23 -1.66
C ALA A 179 26.67 12.35 -2.43
N ASP A 180 26.73 12.24 -3.76
CA ASP A 180 27.32 13.22 -4.67
C ASP A 180 26.38 14.41 -4.97
N GLY A 181 25.20 14.45 -4.34
CA GLY A 181 24.27 15.58 -4.40
C GLY A 181 23.25 15.51 -5.54
N HIS A 182 23.11 14.37 -6.23
CA HIS A 182 22.02 14.18 -7.18
C HIS A 182 20.69 14.08 -6.43
N ASP A 183 19.74 14.98 -6.73
CA ASP A 183 18.39 15.06 -6.15
C ASP A 183 17.28 14.61 -7.11
N GLY A 184 17.62 14.30 -8.36
CA GLY A 184 16.70 13.87 -9.40
C GLY A 184 16.05 12.49 -9.15
N PRO A 185 14.92 12.18 -9.83
CA PRO A 185 14.26 10.88 -9.74
C PRO A 185 15.13 9.73 -10.23
N LEU A 186 15.02 8.57 -9.59
CA LEU A 186 15.75 7.35 -9.99
C LEU A 186 14.77 6.28 -10.46
N PHE A 187 15.02 5.71 -11.63
CA PHE A 187 14.32 4.56 -12.19
C PHE A 187 15.25 3.35 -12.18
N PHE A 188 14.70 2.19 -11.82
CA PHE A 188 15.40 0.92 -11.74
C PHE A 188 14.75 -0.13 -12.62
N THR A 189 15.54 -1.09 -13.06
CA THR A 189 15.10 -2.20 -13.93
C THR A 189 14.46 -3.34 -13.12
N ASP A 190 13.81 -4.27 -13.78
CA ASP A 190 13.03 -5.35 -13.17
C ASP A 190 13.82 -6.29 -12.25
N ASP A 191 15.13 -6.43 -12.47
CA ASP A 191 16.05 -7.14 -11.57
C ASP A 191 16.10 -6.53 -10.15
N CYS A 192 15.66 -5.28 -10.01
CA CYS A 192 15.52 -4.56 -8.74
C CYS A 192 14.11 -4.70 -8.13
N ALA A 193 13.16 -5.36 -8.81
CA ALA A 193 11.78 -5.50 -8.36
C ALA A 193 11.60 -6.60 -7.28
N ILE A 194 12.49 -6.61 -6.28
CA ILE A 194 12.49 -7.54 -5.15
C ILE A 194 12.15 -6.83 -3.83
N PRO A 195 11.50 -7.51 -2.87
CA PRO A 195 11.06 -6.89 -1.61
C PRO A 195 12.16 -6.18 -0.81
N GLU A 196 13.37 -6.74 -0.82
CA GLU A 196 14.54 -6.27 -0.06
C GLU A 196 15.23 -5.07 -0.74
N PHE A 197 14.87 -4.73 -1.98
CA PHE A 197 15.53 -3.65 -2.71
C PHE A 197 15.31 -2.27 -2.06
N ALA A 198 14.15 -2.05 -1.45
CA ALA A 198 13.88 -0.84 -0.69
C ALA A 198 14.84 -0.70 0.51
N ASP A 199 15.16 -1.81 1.17
CA ASP A 199 16.10 -1.83 2.30
C ASP A 199 17.53 -1.55 1.82
N LEU A 200 17.92 -2.08 0.66
CA LEU A 200 19.21 -1.81 0.03
C LEU A 200 19.39 -0.33 -0.35
N LEU A 201 18.31 0.32 -0.77
CA LEU A 201 18.30 1.73 -1.14
C LEU A 201 18.26 2.69 0.06
N GLY A 202 17.76 2.25 1.22
CA GLY A 202 17.60 3.10 2.39
C GLY A 202 16.70 4.31 2.10
N ASP A 203 17.15 5.50 2.47
CA ASP A 203 16.37 6.74 2.29
C ASP A 203 16.08 7.08 0.82
N VAL A 204 16.87 6.53 -0.11
CA VAL A 204 16.68 6.73 -1.56
C VAL A 204 15.35 6.12 -2.04
N ALA A 205 14.87 5.06 -1.37
CA ALA A 205 13.70 4.28 -1.77
C ALA A 205 12.42 5.11 -1.93
N TYR A 206 12.25 6.19 -1.15
CA TYR A 206 11.05 7.05 -1.21
C TYR A 206 10.91 7.86 -2.50
N SER A 207 12.04 8.11 -3.16
CA SER A 207 12.12 8.86 -4.42
C SER A 207 12.36 7.96 -5.64
N ALA A 208 12.49 6.66 -5.39
CA ALA A 208 12.88 5.67 -6.38
C ALA A 208 11.67 4.96 -6.98
N ARG A 209 11.75 4.66 -8.27
CA ARG A 209 10.77 3.88 -9.02
C ARG A 209 11.44 2.71 -9.69
N VAL A 210 10.69 1.63 -9.88
CA VAL A 210 11.18 0.39 -10.45
C VAL A 210 10.18 -0.11 -11.47
N VAL A 211 10.66 -0.50 -12.63
CA VAL A 211 9.85 -1.23 -13.61
C VAL A 211 9.72 -2.67 -13.14
N ARG A 212 8.53 -3.25 -13.27
CA ARG A 212 8.29 -4.65 -12.94
C ARG A 212 7.25 -5.24 -13.89
N LEU A 213 7.18 -6.56 -13.94
CA LEU A 213 6.10 -7.25 -14.64
C LEU A 213 4.75 -6.82 -14.07
N ARG A 214 3.81 -6.47 -14.95
CA ARG A 214 2.49 -5.98 -14.56
C ARG A 214 1.75 -7.01 -13.71
N GLY A 215 1.33 -6.60 -12.51
CA GLY A 215 0.70 -7.48 -11.53
C GLY A 215 1.69 -8.37 -10.77
N GLY A 216 2.99 -8.26 -11.05
CA GLY A 216 4.08 -8.93 -10.35
C GLY A 216 4.60 -10.21 -11.03
N PRO A 217 5.87 -10.58 -10.78
CA PRO A 217 6.54 -11.71 -11.45
C PRO A 217 5.92 -13.08 -11.12
N HIS A 218 5.32 -13.21 -9.93
CA HIS A 218 4.63 -14.43 -9.50
C HIS A 218 3.53 -14.86 -10.47
N LEU A 219 2.84 -13.93 -11.14
CA LEU A 219 1.78 -14.28 -12.09
C LEU A 219 2.32 -15.07 -13.28
N GLN A 220 3.49 -14.70 -13.80
CA GLN A 220 4.09 -15.38 -14.96
C GLN A 220 4.62 -16.76 -14.57
N VAL A 221 5.30 -16.86 -13.43
CA VAL A 221 5.77 -18.14 -12.89
C VAL A 221 4.59 -19.11 -12.75
N GLU A 222 3.52 -18.66 -12.12
CA GLU A 222 2.39 -19.52 -11.79
C GLU A 222 1.57 -19.89 -13.01
N ALA A 223 1.45 -18.97 -13.98
CA ALA A 223 0.82 -19.29 -15.26
C ALA A 223 1.62 -20.36 -16.03
N ALA A 224 2.95 -20.31 -16.00
CA ALA A 224 3.82 -21.30 -16.63
C ALA A 224 3.69 -22.68 -15.97
N PHE A 225 3.75 -22.74 -14.63
CA PHE A 225 3.54 -23.99 -13.88
C PHE A 225 2.16 -24.60 -14.16
N ALA A 226 1.11 -23.78 -14.11
CA ALA A 226 -0.25 -24.22 -14.35
C ALA A 226 -0.44 -24.76 -15.79
N ALA A 227 0.16 -24.10 -16.79
CA ALA A 227 0.10 -24.55 -18.18
C ALA A 227 0.86 -25.87 -18.38
N LEU A 228 2.03 -26.02 -17.77
CA LEU A 228 2.81 -27.25 -17.82
C LEU A 228 2.06 -28.44 -17.21
N VAL A 229 1.47 -28.26 -16.02
CA VAL A 229 0.68 -29.31 -15.36
C VAL A 229 -0.53 -29.69 -16.21
N ARG A 230 -1.28 -28.72 -16.74
CA ARG A 230 -2.43 -29.00 -17.63
C ARG A 230 -2.00 -29.75 -18.89
N ALA A 231 -0.89 -29.38 -19.50
CA ALA A 231 -0.36 -30.06 -20.67
C ALA A 231 0.00 -31.52 -20.35
N LEU A 232 0.73 -31.76 -19.26
CA LEU A 232 1.11 -33.09 -18.80
C LEU A 232 -0.10 -33.97 -18.43
N HIS A 233 -1.19 -33.39 -17.91
CA HIS A 233 -2.44 -34.13 -17.68
C HIS A 233 -3.18 -34.46 -18.96
N SER A 234 -3.23 -33.52 -19.91
CA SER A 234 -3.93 -33.72 -21.17
C SER A 234 -3.26 -34.80 -22.03
N ASP A 235 -1.93 -34.91 -21.93
CA ASP A 235 -1.15 -35.89 -22.67
C ASP A 235 0.08 -36.34 -21.85
N PRO A 236 -0.08 -37.33 -20.95
CA PRO A 236 1.01 -37.82 -20.10
C PRO A 236 2.19 -38.39 -20.89
N ALA A 237 1.99 -38.76 -22.16
CA ALA A 237 3.01 -39.29 -23.04
C ALA A 237 3.75 -38.21 -23.84
N ALA A 238 3.33 -36.93 -23.79
CA ALA A 238 3.96 -35.85 -24.56
C ALA A 238 5.42 -35.59 -24.12
N THR A 239 6.36 -35.71 -25.08
CA THR A 239 7.79 -35.36 -24.96
C THR A 239 8.08 -34.09 -25.79
N GLY A 240 9.22 -33.42 -25.55
CA GLY A 240 9.83 -32.48 -26.50
C GLY A 240 8.84 -31.47 -27.11
N ASP A 241 8.87 -31.32 -28.43
CA ASP A 241 8.01 -30.39 -29.17
C ASP A 241 6.51 -30.71 -29.02
N ARG A 242 6.14 -31.97 -28.83
CA ARG A 242 4.74 -32.36 -28.57
C ARG A 242 4.26 -31.80 -27.23
N LEU A 243 5.12 -31.80 -26.22
CA LEU A 243 4.81 -31.17 -24.93
C LEU A 243 4.73 -29.65 -25.05
N LEU A 244 5.66 -29.01 -25.79
CA LEU A 244 5.58 -27.57 -26.04
C LEU A 244 4.32 -27.17 -26.81
N ALA A 245 3.89 -27.98 -27.79
CA ALA A 245 2.63 -27.78 -28.51
C ALA A 245 1.42 -27.90 -27.58
N ALA A 246 1.41 -28.88 -26.67
CA ALA A 246 0.37 -29.03 -25.66
C ALA A 246 0.33 -27.83 -24.69
N VAL A 247 1.50 -27.34 -24.27
CA VAL A 247 1.62 -26.13 -23.43
C VAL A 247 1.08 -24.90 -24.15
N ARG A 248 1.45 -24.69 -25.43
CA ARG A 248 0.90 -23.61 -26.27
C ARG A 248 -0.62 -23.66 -26.35
N ALA A 249 -1.20 -24.86 -26.51
CA ALA A 249 -2.65 -25.03 -26.63
C ALA A 249 -3.43 -24.66 -25.36
N VAL A 250 -2.81 -24.68 -24.19
CA VAL A 250 -3.46 -24.39 -22.88
C VAL A 250 -2.98 -23.08 -22.23
N ALA A 251 -2.10 -22.35 -22.92
CA ALA A 251 -1.64 -21.04 -22.49
C ALA A 251 -2.74 -19.98 -22.68
N ARG A 252 -2.63 -18.89 -21.93
CA ARG A 252 -3.61 -17.79 -21.97
C ARG A 252 -3.27 -16.70 -22.98
N PHE A 253 -2.12 -16.83 -23.65
CA PHE A 253 -1.62 -15.93 -24.67
C PHE A 253 -0.97 -16.75 -25.78
N SER A 254 -0.79 -16.12 -26.93
CA SER A 254 -0.20 -16.73 -28.11
C SER A 254 1.31 -16.60 -28.10
N PHE A 255 1.98 -17.60 -28.65
CA PHE A 255 3.42 -17.60 -28.90
C PHE A 255 3.69 -17.52 -30.40
N ASP A 256 4.77 -16.86 -30.78
CA ASP A 256 5.30 -16.87 -32.14
C ASP A 256 5.97 -18.21 -32.49
N ALA A 257 6.59 -18.27 -33.67
CA ALA A 257 7.24 -19.50 -34.14
C ALA A 257 8.44 -19.91 -33.28
N ASP A 258 9.17 -18.96 -32.71
CA ASP A 258 10.40 -19.20 -31.95
C ASP A 258 10.13 -19.57 -30.49
N GLY A 259 8.95 -19.22 -29.97
CA GLY A 259 8.52 -19.53 -28.61
C GLY A 259 8.36 -18.31 -27.72
N ASP A 260 8.35 -17.11 -28.29
CA ASP A 260 8.14 -15.86 -27.60
C ASP A 260 6.66 -15.45 -27.60
N PRO A 261 6.17 -14.72 -26.57
CA PRO A 261 4.84 -14.13 -26.63
C PRO A 261 4.71 -13.19 -27.84
N VAL A 262 3.59 -13.25 -28.55
CA VAL A 262 3.37 -12.44 -29.78
C VAL A 262 3.51 -10.92 -29.54
N ASP A 263 3.18 -10.46 -28.33
CA ASP A 263 3.24 -9.05 -27.93
C ASP A 263 4.36 -8.79 -26.92
N ALA A 264 5.47 -9.56 -26.99
CA ALA A 264 6.51 -9.52 -25.97
C ALA A 264 7.25 -8.18 -25.91
N ASP A 265 7.38 -7.44 -27.01
CA ASP A 265 8.00 -6.11 -27.05
C ASP A 265 7.08 -4.97 -26.60
N ASP A 266 5.78 -5.25 -26.42
CA ASP A 266 4.81 -4.31 -25.90
C ASP A 266 5.12 -3.96 -24.44
N ASP A 267 4.95 -2.69 -24.15
CA ASP A 267 5.06 -2.12 -22.83
C ASP A 267 3.91 -2.50 -21.89
N ALA A 268 2.79 -2.98 -22.43
CA ALA A 268 1.61 -3.37 -21.68
C ALA A 268 1.91 -4.48 -20.66
N GLY A 269 2.94 -5.29 -20.90
CA GLY A 269 3.45 -6.29 -19.96
C GLY A 269 4.17 -5.73 -18.74
N TRP A 270 4.47 -4.43 -18.72
CA TRP A 270 5.28 -3.75 -17.73
C TRP A 270 4.50 -2.66 -16.98
N GLU A 271 4.86 -2.42 -15.73
CA GLU A 271 4.40 -1.28 -14.94
C GLU A 271 5.56 -0.66 -14.17
N VAL A 272 5.51 0.65 -13.93
CA VAL A 272 6.50 1.37 -13.11
C VAL A 272 5.87 1.76 -11.79
N VAL A 273 6.41 1.25 -10.69
CA VAL A 273 5.86 1.47 -9.36
C VAL A 273 6.89 2.14 -8.44
N PRO A 274 6.47 2.86 -7.39
CA PRO A 274 7.38 3.25 -6.32
C PRO A 274 8.05 2.02 -5.70
N VAL A 275 9.36 2.10 -5.44
CA VAL A 275 10.12 1.01 -4.80
C VAL A 275 9.50 0.62 -3.45
N THR A 276 8.92 1.58 -2.73
CA THR A 276 8.24 1.35 -1.45
C THR A 276 7.04 0.38 -1.54
N LEU A 277 6.51 0.11 -2.74
CA LEU A 277 5.47 -0.90 -2.96
C LEU A 277 6.03 -2.32 -3.10
N LEU A 278 7.34 -2.51 -3.25
CA LEU A 278 7.96 -3.84 -3.34
C LEU A 278 8.01 -4.57 -2.00
N SER A 279 8.18 -3.83 -0.90
CA SER A 279 8.20 -4.39 0.46
C SER A 279 6.81 -4.69 1.02
N ALA A 280 5.75 -4.52 0.20
CA ALA A 280 4.42 -5.03 0.51
C ALA A 280 4.41 -6.55 0.25
N PRO A 281 4.21 -7.41 1.25
CA PRO A 281 4.24 -8.86 1.06
C PRO A 281 3.17 -9.30 0.06
N ALA A 282 3.55 -10.25 -0.81
CA ALA A 282 2.64 -10.87 -1.77
C ALA A 282 1.37 -11.36 -1.07
N ALA A 283 0.21 -10.92 -1.54
CA ALA A 283 -1.07 -11.39 -1.04
C ALA A 283 -1.14 -12.93 -1.23
N PRO A 284 -1.60 -13.70 -0.23
CA PRO A 284 -1.86 -15.11 -0.44
C PRO A 284 -2.91 -15.27 -1.52
N ARG A 285 -2.68 -16.22 -2.43
CA ARG A 285 -3.63 -16.58 -3.47
C ARG A 285 -4.91 -17.12 -2.82
N PRO A 286 -6.10 -16.69 -3.28
CA PRO A 286 -7.31 -17.45 -3.04
C PRO A 286 -7.17 -18.79 -3.78
N THR A 287 -6.99 -19.87 -3.04
CA THR A 287 -7.09 -21.23 -3.58
C THR A 287 -8.55 -21.53 -3.89
N GLY A 288 -8.97 -21.29 -5.12
CA GLY A 288 -10.32 -21.64 -5.57
C GLY A 288 -10.67 -21.07 -6.94
N THR A 289 -11.38 -21.86 -7.74
CA THR A 289 -12.13 -21.51 -8.96
C THR A 289 -12.85 -20.14 -8.79
N PRO A 290 -13.08 -19.32 -9.84
CA PRO A 290 -13.77 -18.03 -9.67
C PRO A 290 -15.20 -18.25 -9.15
N VAL A 291 -15.37 -18.11 -7.84
CA VAL A 291 -16.67 -18.06 -7.17
C VAL A 291 -16.99 -16.60 -6.93
N THR A 292 -18.01 -16.09 -7.61
CA THR A 292 -18.57 -14.74 -7.45
C THR A 292 -19.32 -14.63 -6.11
N GLY A 293 -18.59 -14.34 -5.03
CA GLY A 293 -19.18 -13.99 -3.75
C GLY A 293 -18.15 -13.74 -2.65
N TYR A 294 -18.24 -12.59 -1.99
CA TYR A 294 -17.46 -12.24 -0.79
C TYR A 294 -18.32 -12.37 0.47
N ASP A 295 -17.71 -12.53 1.63
CA ASP A 295 -18.42 -12.33 2.89
C ASP A 295 -18.69 -10.83 3.07
N VAL A 296 -17.69 -9.99 2.78
CA VAL A 296 -17.76 -8.55 3.04
C VAL A 296 -17.13 -7.75 1.91
N VAL A 297 -17.79 -6.66 1.49
CA VAL A 297 -17.13 -5.56 0.78
C VAL A 297 -17.01 -4.36 1.71
N VAL A 298 -15.80 -3.86 1.92
CA VAL A 298 -15.52 -2.60 2.62
C VAL A 298 -15.43 -1.47 1.60
N VAL A 299 -16.28 -0.46 1.72
CA VAL A 299 -16.35 0.69 0.81
C VAL A 299 -15.64 1.88 1.45
N GLY A 300 -14.49 2.25 0.89
CA GLY A 300 -13.58 3.29 1.35
C GLY A 300 -12.33 2.73 2.01
N ALA A 301 -11.15 3.05 1.49
CA ALA A 301 -9.84 2.63 1.98
C ALA A 301 -9.15 3.73 2.82
N GLY A 302 -9.93 4.56 3.52
CA GLY A 302 -9.41 5.37 4.61
C GLY A 302 -8.91 4.51 5.78
N VAL A 303 -8.34 5.15 6.79
CA VAL A 303 -7.72 4.44 7.94
C VAL A 303 -8.70 3.52 8.70
N VAL A 304 -9.97 3.91 8.83
CA VAL A 304 -11.02 3.08 9.46
C VAL A 304 -11.37 1.88 8.57
N GLY A 305 -11.54 2.11 7.26
CA GLY A 305 -11.91 1.05 6.32
C GLY A 305 -10.82 0.00 6.17
N THR A 306 -9.58 0.43 5.97
CA THR A 306 -8.42 -0.48 5.89
C THR A 306 -8.20 -1.26 7.19
N ALA A 307 -8.33 -0.62 8.35
CA ALA A 307 -8.27 -1.32 9.64
C ALA A 307 -9.39 -2.35 9.82
N THR A 308 -10.62 -2.01 9.37
CA THR A 308 -11.76 -2.93 9.40
C THR A 308 -11.53 -4.12 8.46
N ALA A 309 -11.08 -3.87 7.23
CA ALA A 309 -10.74 -4.91 6.27
C ALA A 309 -9.66 -5.86 6.82
N ALA A 310 -8.63 -5.31 7.47
CA ALA A 310 -7.57 -6.10 8.10
C ALA A 310 -8.11 -7.01 9.21
N GLY A 311 -8.95 -6.48 10.10
CA GLY A 311 -9.54 -7.25 11.20
C GLY A 311 -10.52 -8.33 10.72
N LEU A 312 -11.25 -8.08 9.64
CA LEU A 312 -12.17 -9.05 9.02
C LEU A 312 -11.41 -10.16 8.28
N ALA A 313 -10.43 -9.80 7.46
CA ALA A 313 -9.62 -10.77 6.72
C ALA A 313 -8.79 -11.65 7.67
N ALA A 314 -8.20 -11.06 8.73
CA ALA A 314 -7.51 -11.82 9.78
C ALA A 314 -8.42 -12.81 10.52
N ALA A 315 -9.73 -12.57 10.54
CA ALA A 315 -10.73 -13.48 11.09
C ALA A 315 -11.18 -14.57 10.08
N GLY A 316 -10.53 -14.67 8.92
CA GLY A 316 -10.79 -15.69 7.90
C GLY A 316 -11.95 -15.40 6.96
N LEU A 317 -12.50 -14.18 6.97
CA LEU A 317 -13.56 -13.78 6.04
C LEU A 317 -12.99 -13.42 4.67
N THR A 318 -13.73 -13.71 3.60
CA THR A 318 -13.40 -13.24 2.26
C THR A 318 -13.79 -11.76 2.11
N VAL A 319 -12.79 -10.88 1.95
CA VAL A 319 -12.97 -9.43 1.97
C VAL A 319 -12.56 -8.79 0.64
N ALA A 320 -13.42 -7.95 0.08
CA ALA A 320 -13.05 -6.99 -0.95
C ALA A 320 -12.99 -5.57 -0.38
N VAL A 321 -12.08 -4.74 -0.88
CA VAL A 321 -11.97 -3.32 -0.54
C VAL A 321 -12.21 -2.50 -1.80
N ALA A 322 -13.19 -1.61 -1.79
CA ALA A 322 -13.51 -0.69 -2.87
C ALA A 322 -13.02 0.72 -2.51
N GLU A 323 -12.31 1.38 -3.42
CA GLU A 323 -11.78 2.74 -3.24
C GLU A 323 -11.83 3.50 -4.57
N LEU A 324 -12.00 4.83 -4.51
CA LEU A 324 -12.06 5.71 -5.68
C LEU A 324 -10.70 5.83 -6.38
N GLY A 325 -9.61 5.88 -5.61
CA GLY A 325 -8.25 5.89 -6.13
C GLY A 325 -7.27 6.79 -5.37
N PRO A 326 -6.02 6.89 -5.86
CA PRO A 326 -4.96 7.70 -5.26
C PRO A 326 -5.26 9.22 -5.28
N ASP A 327 -6.07 9.70 -6.23
CA ASP A 327 -6.33 11.14 -6.42
C ASP A 327 -7.65 11.61 -5.80
N ALA A 328 -8.43 10.70 -5.21
CA ALA A 328 -9.71 11.05 -4.62
C ALA A 328 -9.57 11.84 -3.31
N GLY A 329 -10.54 12.69 -3.01
CA GLY A 329 -10.66 13.37 -1.74
C GLY A 329 -10.72 12.42 -0.55
N SER A 330 -9.88 12.64 0.47
CA SER A 330 -9.87 11.79 1.67
C SER A 330 -9.47 12.55 2.93
N ALA A 331 -10.34 12.52 3.94
CA ALA A 331 -10.04 13.03 5.29
C ALA A 331 -8.82 12.33 5.92
N THR A 332 -8.52 11.09 5.51
CA THR A 332 -7.32 10.38 5.98
C THR A 332 -6.05 11.04 5.43
N ARG A 333 -6.02 11.42 4.14
CA ARG A 333 -4.87 12.12 3.52
C ARG A 333 -4.70 13.53 4.05
N ALA A 334 -5.82 14.22 4.24
CA ALA A 334 -5.84 15.56 4.80
C ALA A 334 -5.80 15.59 6.34
N SER A 335 -5.51 14.47 7.03
CA SER A 335 -5.47 14.46 8.50
C SER A 335 -4.19 15.09 9.04
N GLY A 336 -4.29 15.80 10.16
CA GLY A 336 -3.12 16.29 10.90
C GLY A 336 -2.44 15.23 11.78
N GLY A 337 -3.05 14.04 11.89
CA GLY A 337 -2.43 12.86 12.49
C GLY A 337 -2.37 12.86 14.02
N LEU A 338 -3.13 13.69 14.74
CA LEU A 338 -3.07 13.77 16.20
C LEU A 338 -3.55 12.46 16.86
N VAL A 339 -2.77 11.97 17.81
CA VAL A 339 -3.03 10.74 18.58
C VAL A 339 -3.06 11.06 20.06
N ARG A 340 -4.18 10.76 20.72
CA ARG A 340 -4.39 10.83 22.17
C ARG A 340 -5.51 9.88 22.58
N ALA A 341 -5.50 9.39 23.81
CA ALA A 341 -6.59 8.60 24.39
C ALA A 341 -7.69 9.49 24.98
N TYR A 342 -7.33 10.62 25.61
CA TYR A 342 -8.34 11.54 26.15
C TYR A 342 -9.12 12.22 25.02
N GLU A 343 -10.44 12.11 25.04
CA GLU A 343 -11.39 12.89 24.24
C GLU A 343 -12.53 13.40 25.15
N PRO A 344 -13.08 14.61 24.92
CA PRO A 344 -14.09 15.17 25.81
C PRO A 344 -15.43 14.45 25.68
N VAL A 345 -15.72 13.85 24.52
CA VAL A 345 -16.94 13.08 24.28
C VAL A 345 -16.74 11.63 24.73
N PRO A 346 -17.49 11.10 25.71
CA PRO A 346 -17.24 9.77 26.30
C PRO A 346 -17.22 8.61 25.29
N VAL A 347 -18.15 8.59 24.32
CA VAL A 347 -18.18 7.51 23.31
C VAL A 347 -16.94 7.53 22.40
N VAL A 348 -16.43 8.72 22.08
CA VAL A 348 -15.19 8.87 21.29
C VAL A 348 -13.98 8.52 22.14
N ARG A 349 -13.99 8.89 23.44
CA ARG A 349 -12.94 8.54 24.41
C ARG A 349 -12.81 7.02 24.57
N ALA A 350 -13.91 6.28 24.66
CA ALA A 350 -13.88 4.83 24.71
C ALA A 350 -13.17 4.21 23.50
N LEU A 351 -13.47 4.70 22.29
CA LEU A 351 -12.79 4.26 21.05
C LEU A 351 -11.31 4.65 21.03
N ALA A 352 -10.96 5.83 21.53
CA ALA A 352 -9.57 6.31 21.59
C ALA A 352 -8.74 5.51 22.60
N VAL A 353 -9.30 5.21 23.77
CA VAL A 353 -8.70 4.31 24.77
C VAL A 353 -8.47 2.93 24.18
N ARG A 354 -9.47 2.35 23.51
CA ARG A 354 -9.32 1.04 22.86
C ARG A 354 -8.27 1.08 21.76
N SER A 355 -8.25 2.14 20.96
CA SER A 355 -7.24 2.33 19.91
C SER A 355 -5.83 2.47 20.47
N HIS A 356 -5.69 3.10 21.63
CA HIS A 356 -4.42 3.17 22.34
C HIS A 356 -3.96 1.76 22.73
N GLN A 357 -4.83 0.93 23.31
CA GLN A 357 -4.46 -0.44 23.67
C GLN A 357 -4.08 -1.31 22.45
N LEU A 358 -4.72 -1.09 21.30
CA LEU A 358 -4.49 -1.89 20.10
C LEU A 358 -3.24 -1.48 19.30
N LEU A 359 -2.89 -0.19 19.30
CA LEU A 359 -1.82 0.33 18.45
C LEU A 359 -0.95 1.37 19.16
N TRP A 360 -1.54 2.48 19.61
CA TRP A 360 -0.77 3.66 20.02
C TRP A 360 -0.05 3.50 21.36
N GLY A 361 -0.49 2.60 22.22
CA GLY A 361 0.08 2.30 23.54
C GLY A 361 1.12 1.19 23.50
N THR A 362 1.30 0.52 22.36
CA THR A 362 2.28 -0.57 22.22
C THR A 362 3.72 -0.05 22.35
N ALA A 363 4.61 -0.80 22.98
CA ALA A 363 6.00 -0.35 23.21
C ALA A 363 6.76 -0.06 21.90
N SER A 364 6.41 -0.74 20.82
CA SER A 364 7.02 -0.59 19.50
C SER A 364 5.92 -0.61 18.43
N PRO A 365 5.19 0.51 18.24
CA PRO A 365 4.23 0.63 17.14
C PRO A 365 4.97 0.41 15.80
N PRO A 366 4.32 -0.15 14.77
CA PRO A 366 4.95 -0.35 13.47
C PRO A 366 5.53 0.96 12.91
N ARG A 367 6.78 0.93 12.44
CA ARG A 367 7.45 2.12 11.88
C ARG A 367 6.67 2.78 10.75
N SER A 368 5.98 1.98 9.94
CA SER A 368 5.12 2.45 8.84
C SER A 368 3.89 3.26 9.28
N ALA A 369 3.49 3.19 10.55
CA ALA A 369 2.46 4.08 11.10
C ALA A 369 3.01 5.49 11.41
N GLY A 370 4.33 5.68 11.40
CA GLY A 370 4.96 6.98 11.62
C GLY A 370 4.69 7.59 13.01
N PHE A 371 4.35 6.78 14.02
CA PHE A 371 3.94 7.30 15.32
C PHE A 371 5.12 7.91 16.11
N ARG A 372 4.99 9.19 16.48
CA ARG A 372 5.92 9.95 17.30
C ARG A 372 5.26 10.29 18.64
N ARG A 373 5.82 9.76 19.73
CA ARG A 373 5.38 10.03 21.11
C ARG A 373 5.92 11.37 21.63
N THR A 374 5.42 12.47 21.08
CA THR A 374 5.73 13.82 21.57
C THR A 374 4.95 14.20 22.83
N GLY A 375 4.03 13.32 23.24
CA GLY A 375 2.95 13.60 24.17
C GLY A 375 1.89 14.52 23.57
N SER A 376 0.74 14.59 24.24
CA SER A 376 -0.39 15.41 23.84
C SER A 376 -0.92 16.22 25.02
N VAL A 377 -1.24 17.50 24.79
CA VAL A 377 -1.90 18.38 25.75
C VAL A 377 -3.25 18.85 25.23
N VAL A 378 -4.27 18.80 26.09
CA VAL A 378 -5.62 19.27 25.75
C VAL A 378 -5.96 20.40 26.71
N LEU A 379 -6.06 21.62 26.19
CA LEU A 379 -6.35 22.82 26.98
C LEU A 379 -7.87 22.93 27.18
N LEU A 380 -8.27 23.23 28.41
CA LEU A 380 -9.64 23.15 28.88
C LEU A 380 -10.14 24.52 29.33
N GLY A 381 -11.36 24.86 28.95
CA GLY A 381 -12.11 25.94 29.57
C GLY A 381 -12.67 25.51 30.94
N PRO A 382 -13.23 26.44 31.73
CA PRO A 382 -13.83 26.12 33.03
C PRO A 382 -14.88 25.00 32.97
N ASP A 383 -15.70 25.00 31.92
CA ASP A 383 -16.81 24.05 31.75
C ASP A 383 -16.34 22.62 31.38
N ASP A 384 -15.11 22.47 30.88
CA ASP A 384 -14.56 21.19 30.45
C ASP A 384 -13.90 20.39 31.60
N VAL A 385 -13.54 21.06 32.70
CA VAL A 385 -12.68 20.48 33.77
C VAL A 385 -13.32 19.26 34.43
N ALA A 386 -14.60 19.34 34.78
CA ALA A 386 -15.28 18.24 35.46
C ALA A 386 -15.38 16.97 34.59
N GLU A 387 -15.53 17.13 33.27
CA GLU A 387 -15.51 16.00 32.34
C GLU A 387 -14.09 15.48 32.14
N ALA A 388 -13.08 16.35 32.16
CA ALA A 388 -11.68 15.95 32.07
C ALA A 388 -11.23 15.09 33.26
N GLU A 389 -11.65 15.42 34.48
CA GLU A 389 -11.37 14.62 35.68
C GLU A 389 -11.98 13.22 35.60
N ARG A 390 -13.21 13.11 35.08
CA ARG A 390 -13.85 11.81 34.79
C ARG A 390 -13.06 11.05 33.73
N GLY A 391 -12.71 11.70 32.62
CA GLY A 391 -11.95 11.08 31.55
C GLY A 391 -10.56 10.60 31.99
N ILE A 392 -9.85 11.37 32.82
CA ILE A 392 -8.55 10.95 33.39
C ILE A 392 -8.73 9.71 34.26
N SER A 393 -9.80 9.64 35.06
CA SER A 393 -10.11 8.46 35.88
C SER A 393 -10.34 7.21 35.02
N GLU A 394 -11.06 7.34 33.90
CA GLU A 394 -11.27 6.27 32.93
C GLU A 394 -9.96 5.83 32.25
N LEU A 395 -9.12 6.79 31.85
CA LEU A 395 -7.80 6.52 31.28
C LEU A 395 -6.91 5.77 32.27
N SER A 396 -6.88 6.21 33.53
CA SER A 396 -6.12 5.56 34.60
C SER A 396 -6.59 4.12 34.83
N ALA A 397 -7.91 3.89 34.83
CA ALA A 397 -8.47 2.54 34.95
C ALA A 397 -8.08 1.64 33.75
N ALA A 398 -7.86 2.22 32.58
CA ALA A 398 -7.37 1.54 31.39
C ALA A 398 -5.82 1.42 31.34
N GLY A 399 -5.10 1.85 32.38
CA GLY A 399 -3.63 1.81 32.45
C GLY A 399 -2.93 2.89 31.62
N ILE A 400 -3.66 3.93 31.21
CA ILE A 400 -3.13 5.04 30.40
C ILE A 400 -2.85 6.22 31.32
N LYS A 401 -1.59 6.68 31.35
CA LYS A 401 -1.19 7.82 32.16
C LYS A 401 -1.67 9.13 31.53
N ALA A 402 -2.43 9.90 32.31
CA ALA A 402 -2.76 11.30 32.03
C ALA A 402 -2.78 12.10 33.32
N ASP A 403 -2.24 13.32 33.28
CA ASP A 403 -2.14 14.23 34.43
C ASP A 403 -2.97 15.50 34.13
N LEU A 404 -3.69 16.02 35.13
CA LEU A 404 -4.33 17.33 35.03
C LEU A 404 -3.33 18.42 35.46
N LEU A 405 -2.99 19.33 34.56
CA LEU A 405 -2.08 20.44 34.81
C LEU A 405 -2.86 21.71 35.12
N THR A 406 -2.40 22.44 36.13
CA THR A 406 -2.80 23.82 36.37
C THR A 406 -2.20 24.76 35.29
N PRO A 407 -2.77 25.97 35.09
CA PRO A 407 -2.19 26.98 34.21
C PRO A 407 -0.72 27.32 34.52
N ARG A 408 -0.35 27.28 35.81
CA ARG A 408 1.03 27.50 36.26
C ARG A 408 1.96 26.37 35.85
N GLU A 409 1.55 25.12 35.99
CA GLU A 409 2.34 23.96 35.56
C GLU A 409 2.47 23.89 34.04
N LEU A 410 1.39 24.23 33.32
CA LEU A 410 1.39 24.34 31.86
C LEU A 410 2.45 25.31 31.37
N THR A 411 2.46 26.54 31.90
CA THR A 411 3.42 27.60 31.53
C THR A 411 4.83 27.32 32.03
N ALA A 412 4.98 26.67 33.18
CA ALA A 412 6.30 26.21 33.65
C ALA A 412 6.91 25.17 32.69
N ARG A 413 6.08 24.33 32.07
CA ARG A 413 6.52 23.27 31.16
C ARG A 413 6.77 23.76 29.74
N TRP A 414 5.92 24.67 29.26
CA TRP A 414 6.06 25.31 27.95
C TRP A 414 5.96 26.83 28.12
N PRO A 415 7.07 27.53 28.39
CA PRO A 415 7.06 28.97 28.71
C PRO A 415 6.45 29.87 27.64
N ASP A 416 6.36 29.40 26.41
CA ASP A 416 5.86 30.15 25.26
C ASP A 416 4.38 29.91 24.97
N VAL A 417 3.69 29.17 25.85
CA VAL A 417 2.24 29.05 25.85
C VAL A 417 1.63 30.16 26.69
N THR A 418 0.67 30.88 26.16
CA THR A 418 -0.18 31.78 26.96
C THR A 418 -1.24 30.92 27.64
N ALA A 419 -1.56 31.14 28.92
CA ALA A 419 -2.59 30.36 29.63
C ALA A 419 -3.93 31.10 29.82
N ASP A 420 -4.08 32.27 29.21
CA ASP A 420 -5.33 33.04 29.26
C ASP A 420 -6.52 32.19 28.80
N GLY A 421 -7.61 32.25 29.56
CA GLY A 421 -8.83 31.45 29.32
C GLY A 421 -8.71 29.94 29.60
N VAL A 422 -7.52 29.42 29.93
CA VAL A 422 -7.31 28.00 30.26
C VAL A 422 -7.52 27.79 31.76
N ALA A 423 -8.49 26.94 32.11
CA ALA A 423 -8.74 26.56 33.49
C ALA A 423 -7.82 25.40 33.94
N ALA A 424 -7.57 24.45 33.05
CA ALA A 424 -6.68 23.30 33.26
C ALA A 424 -6.21 22.72 31.92
N ALA A 425 -5.30 21.75 31.95
CA ALA A 425 -4.90 21.02 30.76
C ALA A 425 -4.69 19.53 31.04
N VAL A 426 -5.23 18.65 30.19
CA VAL A 426 -4.95 17.20 30.27
C VAL A 426 -3.65 16.93 29.53
N TRP A 427 -2.65 16.43 30.25
CA TRP A 427 -1.36 16.01 29.70
C TRP A 427 -1.26 14.49 29.60
N GLU A 428 -1.09 13.98 28.38
CA GLU A 428 -0.90 12.57 28.08
C GLU A 428 0.51 12.33 27.49
N PRO A 429 1.49 11.84 28.28
CA PRO A 429 2.82 11.55 27.77
C PRO A 429 2.83 10.49 26.66
N GLY A 430 1.86 9.58 26.68
CA GLY A 430 1.73 8.50 25.68
C GLY A 430 1.19 8.96 24.33
N GLY A 431 0.64 10.17 24.23
CA GLY A 431 0.08 10.74 23.00
C GLY A 431 1.15 11.31 22.06
N GLY A 432 0.69 11.96 20.99
CA GLY A 432 1.55 12.60 19.99
C GLY A 432 0.89 12.68 18.62
N TYR A 433 1.60 12.26 17.58
CA TYR A 433 1.08 12.24 16.22
C TYR A 433 1.62 11.07 15.40
N ALA A 434 0.89 10.65 14.37
CA ALA A 434 1.26 9.57 13.45
C ALA A 434 0.99 9.95 12.00
N ASP A 435 1.55 9.19 11.06
CA ASP A 435 1.27 9.32 9.63
C ASP A 435 -0.06 8.61 9.32
N SER A 436 -1.08 9.39 8.98
CA SER A 436 -2.42 8.87 8.69
C SER A 436 -2.49 8.07 7.39
N ALA A 437 -1.78 8.51 6.35
CA ALA A 437 -1.71 7.80 5.07
C ALA A 437 -0.89 6.52 5.23
N GLY A 438 0.27 6.59 5.88
CA GLY A 438 1.11 5.43 6.21
C GLY A 438 0.38 4.41 7.09
N THR A 439 -0.42 4.86 8.07
CA THR A 439 -1.23 3.96 8.91
C THR A 439 -2.33 3.26 8.11
N ALA A 440 -3.02 3.96 7.20
CA ALA A 440 -4.00 3.33 6.31
C ALA A 440 -3.34 2.31 5.38
N ALA A 441 -2.18 2.64 4.81
CA ALA A 441 -1.40 1.73 3.97
C ALA A 441 -0.92 0.48 4.75
N LEU A 442 -0.48 0.65 5.99
CA LEU A 442 -0.14 -0.45 6.90
C LEU A 442 -1.31 -1.41 7.09
N TYR A 443 -2.51 -0.89 7.35
CA TYR A 443 -3.69 -1.73 7.52
C TYR A 443 -4.16 -2.36 6.21
N LEU A 444 -4.07 -1.66 5.09
CA LEU A 444 -4.36 -2.23 3.78
C LEU A 444 -3.42 -3.40 3.48
N ALA A 445 -2.10 -3.22 3.68
CA ALA A 445 -1.12 -4.28 3.53
C ALA A 445 -1.42 -5.47 4.45
N ARG A 446 -1.86 -5.22 5.70
CA ARG A 446 -2.34 -6.28 6.61
C ARG A 446 -3.55 -7.02 6.06
N ALA A 447 -4.54 -6.31 5.52
CA ALA A 447 -5.72 -6.94 4.93
C ALA A 447 -5.35 -7.82 3.73
N LEU A 448 -4.53 -7.28 2.82
CA LEU A 448 -4.04 -8.00 1.64
C LEU A 448 -3.26 -9.26 2.03
N ARG A 449 -2.40 -9.19 3.07
CA ARG A 449 -1.73 -10.37 3.64
C ARG A 449 -2.66 -11.47 4.15
N HIS A 450 -3.87 -11.11 4.54
CA HIS A 450 -4.87 -12.06 5.00
C HIS A 450 -5.86 -12.44 3.89
N GLY A 451 -5.52 -12.18 2.63
CA GLY A 451 -6.31 -12.59 1.46
C GLY A 451 -7.44 -11.63 1.08
N ALA A 452 -7.46 -10.42 1.64
CA ALA A 452 -8.36 -9.39 1.12
C ALA A 452 -7.95 -8.97 -0.31
N VAL A 453 -8.91 -8.55 -1.11
CA VAL A 453 -8.70 -8.07 -2.49
C VAL A 453 -9.00 -6.59 -2.57
N LEU A 454 -8.05 -5.79 -3.07
CA LEU A 454 -8.31 -4.41 -3.47
C LEU A 454 -8.91 -4.41 -4.89
N LEU A 455 -10.10 -3.84 -5.04
CA LEU A 455 -10.77 -3.73 -6.33
C LEU A 455 -10.12 -2.62 -7.18
N PRO A 456 -10.26 -2.66 -8.53
CA PRO A 456 -9.85 -1.56 -9.38
C PRO A 456 -10.44 -0.21 -8.90
N PRO A 457 -9.66 0.89 -8.96
CA PRO A 457 -10.14 2.20 -8.54
C PRO A 457 -11.44 2.60 -9.23
N GLY A 458 -12.42 3.06 -8.46
CA GLY A 458 -13.67 3.56 -9.00
C GLY A 458 -14.79 3.70 -7.96
N PRO A 459 -15.82 4.50 -8.27
CA PRO A 459 -16.93 4.73 -7.35
C PRO A 459 -17.79 3.49 -7.18
N VAL A 460 -18.09 3.14 -5.92
CA VAL A 460 -19.29 2.37 -5.62
C VAL A 460 -20.47 3.33 -5.71
N HIS A 461 -21.33 3.14 -6.71
CA HIS A 461 -22.45 4.05 -6.97
C HIS A 461 -23.79 3.54 -6.43
N ALA A 462 -23.90 2.25 -6.09
CA ALA A 462 -25.09 1.69 -5.47
C ALA A 462 -24.79 0.46 -4.60
N LEU A 463 -25.59 0.31 -3.54
CA LEU A 463 -25.72 -0.90 -2.74
C LEU A 463 -27.16 -1.40 -2.87
N GLU A 464 -27.36 -2.51 -3.58
CA GLU A 464 -28.68 -3.04 -3.86
C GLU A 464 -28.94 -4.33 -3.08
N PRO A 465 -30.20 -4.61 -2.65
CA PRO A 465 -30.57 -5.90 -2.11
C PRO A 465 -30.25 -7.05 -3.07
N HIS A 466 -29.74 -8.15 -2.54
CA HIS A 466 -29.52 -9.37 -3.30
C HIS A 466 -29.83 -10.58 -2.43
N ARG A 467 -30.28 -11.70 -3.04
CA ARG A 467 -30.64 -12.94 -2.31
C ARG A 467 -29.53 -13.52 -1.41
N ARG A 468 -28.27 -13.14 -1.65
CA ARG A 468 -27.09 -13.54 -0.85
C ARG A 468 -26.58 -12.44 0.09
N GLY A 469 -27.27 -11.31 0.19
CA GLY A 469 -26.88 -10.14 0.98
C GLY A 469 -27.03 -8.84 0.19
N VAL A 470 -25.91 -8.33 -0.32
CA VAL A 470 -25.81 -7.05 -1.02
C VAL A 470 -25.15 -7.24 -2.39
N ARG A 471 -25.65 -6.52 -3.39
CA ARG A 471 -24.99 -6.28 -4.67
C ARG A 471 -24.31 -4.91 -4.63
N VAL A 472 -22.99 -4.90 -4.75
CA VAL A 472 -22.16 -3.69 -4.77
C VAL A 472 -21.88 -3.31 -6.21
N CYS A 473 -22.41 -2.19 -6.68
CA CYS A 473 -22.33 -1.76 -8.07
C CYS A 473 -21.17 -0.80 -8.28
N THR A 474 -20.27 -1.14 -9.20
CA THR A 474 -19.11 -0.33 -9.62
C THR A 474 -19.09 -0.19 -11.14
N PRO A 475 -18.37 0.79 -11.72
CA PRO A 475 -18.21 0.89 -13.18
C PRO A 475 -17.61 -0.35 -13.83
N ALA A 476 -16.76 -1.09 -13.11
CA ALA A 476 -16.15 -2.33 -13.58
C ALA A 476 -17.09 -3.54 -13.52
N GLY A 477 -18.29 -3.38 -12.97
CA GLY A 477 -19.28 -4.44 -12.77
C GLY A 477 -19.76 -4.54 -11.33
N ALA A 478 -20.70 -5.46 -11.10
CA ALA A 478 -21.29 -5.68 -9.79
C ALA A 478 -20.69 -6.90 -9.08
N LEU A 479 -20.50 -6.79 -7.78
CA LEU A 479 -20.00 -7.86 -6.90
C LEU A 479 -21.08 -8.24 -5.90
N ILE A 480 -21.15 -9.52 -5.52
CA ILE A 480 -22.07 -10.00 -4.51
C ILE A 480 -21.33 -10.23 -3.20
N ALA A 481 -21.88 -9.72 -2.10
CA ALA A 481 -21.38 -10.02 -0.76
C ALA A 481 -22.51 -10.30 0.23
N ARG A 482 -22.18 -10.91 1.37
CA ARG A 482 -23.16 -11.15 2.45
C ARG A 482 -23.52 -9.87 3.21
N CYS A 483 -22.59 -8.93 3.29
CA CYS A 483 -22.85 -7.56 3.72
C CYS A 483 -21.82 -6.56 3.16
N ALA A 484 -22.12 -5.27 3.27
CA ALA A 484 -21.16 -4.21 3.01
C ALA A 484 -20.82 -3.45 4.30
N VAL A 485 -19.58 -2.96 4.41
CA VAL A 485 -19.19 -1.99 5.44
C VAL A 485 -18.91 -0.66 4.74
N VAL A 486 -19.66 0.38 5.08
CA VAL A 486 -19.50 1.71 4.50
C VAL A 486 -18.62 2.57 5.40
N THR A 487 -17.41 2.83 4.93
CA THR A 487 -16.40 3.71 5.53
C THR A 487 -16.00 4.83 4.55
N ALA A 488 -16.93 5.24 3.69
CA ALA A 488 -16.68 6.08 2.51
C ALA A 488 -16.50 7.58 2.82
N GLY A 489 -16.27 7.96 4.10
CA GLY A 489 -16.06 9.36 4.50
C GLY A 489 -17.14 10.28 3.94
N THR A 490 -16.73 11.36 3.26
CA THR A 490 -17.60 12.35 2.60
C THR A 490 -18.50 11.76 1.49
N GLY A 491 -18.18 10.58 0.95
CA GLY A 491 -19.03 9.86 -0.01
C GLY A 491 -20.17 9.07 0.62
N THR A 492 -20.21 8.94 1.94
CA THR A 492 -21.24 8.16 2.65
C THR A 492 -22.67 8.65 2.37
N PRO A 493 -22.99 9.97 2.39
CA PRO A 493 -24.34 10.45 2.09
C PRO A 493 -24.81 10.13 0.68
N ALA A 494 -23.92 10.21 -0.32
CA ALA A 494 -24.25 9.86 -1.69
C ALA A 494 -24.62 8.38 -1.87
N LEU A 495 -24.00 7.50 -1.07
CA LEU A 495 -24.23 6.05 -1.16
C LEU A 495 -25.46 5.58 -0.37
N LEU A 496 -25.72 6.20 0.79
CA LEU A 496 -26.76 5.72 1.72
C LEU A 496 -28.00 6.61 1.77
N GLY A 497 -27.91 7.88 1.38
CA GLY A 497 -29.02 8.82 1.38
C GLY A 497 -29.80 8.81 2.70
N ASP A 498 -31.12 8.72 2.59
CA ASP A 498 -32.06 8.71 3.71
C ASP A 498 -31.94 7.48 4.63
N ARG A 499 -31.16 6.46 4.26
CA ARG A 499 -30.92 5.33 5.16
C ARG A 499 -29.97 5.69 6.29
N LEU A 500 -29.17 6.75 6.17
CA LEU A 500 -28.33 7.20 7.28
C LEU A 500 -29.22 7.63 8.45
N PRO A 501 -29.05 7.04 9.65
CA PRO A 501 -29.95 7.29 10.75
C PRO A 501 -29.81 8.74 11.22
N THR A 502 -30.85 9.54 11.04
CA THR A 502 -31.00 10.80 11.78
C THR A 502 -31.78 10.48 13.05
N ARG A 503 -31.39 11.05 14.19
CA ARG A 503 -32.20 10.93 15.41
C ARG A 503 -33.54 11.63 15.18
N SER A 504 -34.61 10.88 14.92
CA SER A 504 -36.02 11.34 14.85
C SER A 504 -36.22 12.80 14.41
N GLY A 505 -35.74 13.17 13.21
CA GLY A 505 -35.84 14.54 12.66
C GLY A 505 -34.60 15.42 12.84
N GLY A 506 -33.48 14.86 13.31
CA GLY A 506 -32.19 15.53 13.37
C GLY A 506 -31.60 15.84 11.98
N PRO A 507 -30.64 16.78 11.89
CA PRO A 507 -30.06 17.21 10.63
C PRO A 507 -29.21 16.11 9.98
N ALA A 508 -29.19 16.07 8.65
CA ALA A 508 -28.36 15.13 7.89
C ALA A 508 -26.86 15.40 8.11
N PRO A 509 -25.98 14.38 7.90
CA PRO A 509 -24.55 14.58 7.89
C PRO A 509 -24.12 15.57 6.80
N ARG A 510 -23.15 16.42 7.13
CA ARG A 510 -22.66 17.48 6.24
C ARG A 510 -21.14 17.42 6.15
N THR A 511 -20.61 17.72 4.98
CA THR A 511 -19.16 17.88 4.80
C THR A 511 -18.72 19.22 5.39
N LYS A 512 -17.55 19.24 6.02
CA LYS A 512 -16.93 20.46 6.56
C LYS A 512 -15.50 20.58 6.06
N ARG A 513 -15.10 21.78 5.65
CA ARG A 513 -13.72 22.09 5.28
C ARG A 513 -12.81 21.90 6.49
N ILE A 514 -11.69 21.20 6.28
CA ILE A 514 -10.59 21.12 7.23
C ILE A 514 -9.35 21.73 6.60
N GLN A 515 -8.57 22.50 7.38
CA GLN A 515 -7.34 23.10 6.90
C GLN A 515 -6.34 23.34 8.02
N TYR A 516 -5.05 23.31 7.68
CA TYR A 516 -3.95 23.62 8.58
C TYR A 516 -2.72 24.10 7.83
N ALA A 517 -1.89 24.88 8.51
CA ALA A 517 -0.64 25.39 8.01
C ALA A 517 0.54 24.85 8.82
N PHE A 518 1.70 24.78 8.19
CA PHE A 518 2.98 24.54 8.83
C PHE A 518 3.71 25.87 8.98
N PHE A 519 4.06 26.22 10.21
CA PHE A 519 4.89 27.39 10.52
C PHE A 519 6.25 26.93 11.03
N ARG A 520 7.33 27.67 10.80
CA ARG A 520 8.65 27.33 11.37
C ARG A 520 8.53 27.23 12.89
N GLY A 521 8.90 26.08 13.44
CA GLY A 521 8.83 25.81 14.86
C GLY A 521 9.92 26.55 15.64
N PRO A 522 9.79 26.63 16.98
CA PRO A 522 10.67 27.43 17.82
C PRO A 522 12.02 26.77 18.16
N GLY A 523 12.39 25.68 17.49
CA GLY A 523 13.66 24.98 17.71
C GLY A 523 13.77 24.19 19.03
N ARG A 524 12.68 24.06 19.79
CA ARG A 524 12.59 23.28 21.04
C ARG A 524 11.42 22.29 20.98
N PRO A 525 11.42 21.22 21.79
CA PRO A 525 10.35 20.24 21.80
C PRO A 525 9.00 20.84 22.21
N LEU A 526 7.97 20.58 21.41
CA LEU A 526 6.57 20.90 21.69
C LEU A 526 5.71 19.62 21.65
N PRO A 527 4.61 19.56 22.41
CA PRO A 527 3.68 18.43 22.34
C PRO A 527 2.74 18.60 21.14
N ALA A 528 1.99 17.54 20.82
CA ALA A 528 0.73 17.73 20.11
C ALA A 528 -0.24 18.47 21.03
N PHE A 529 -1.08 19.36 20.51
CA PHE A 529 -2.05 20.08 21.31
C PHE A 529 -3.43 20.18 20.67
N SER A 530 -4.45 20.25 21.50
CA SER A 530 -5.82 20.64 21.15
C SER A 530 -6.29 21.67 22.16
N ASP A 531 -6.77 22.82 21.70
CA ASP A 531 -7.28 23.88 22.56
C ASP A 531 -8.81 23.94 22.45
N LEU A 532 -9.51 23.46 23.47
CA LEU A 532 -10.98 23.47 23.47
C LEU A 532 -11.56 24.88 23.68
N THR A 533 -10.78 25.83 24.19
CA THR A 533 -11.24 27.20 24.46
C THR A 533 -11.44 28.02 23.17
N CYS A 534 -10.72 27.67 22.11
CA CYS A 534 -10.77 28.40 20.83
C CYS A 534 -10.70 27.51 19.58
N GLY A 535 -10.67 26.19 19.77
CA GLY A 535 -10.77 25.18 18.70
C GLY A 535 -9.49 24.95 17.89
N ILE A 536 -8.40 25.68 18.17
CA ILE A 536 -7.12 25.46 17.47
C ILE A 536 -6.48 24.15 17.92
N TRP A 537 -5.69 23.56 17.04
CA TRP A 537 -4.99 22.31 17.32
C TRP A 537 -3.70 22.25 16.52
N GLY A 538 -2.78 21.38 16.91
CA GLY A 538 -1.49 21.31 16.23
C GLY A 538 -0.58 20.23 16.75
N ARG A 539 0.55 20.06 16.07
CA ARG A 539 1.63 19.15 16.49
C ARG A 539 2.96 19.56 15.85
N PRO A 540 4.10 19.22 16.45
CA PRO A 540 5.40 19.42 15.80
C PRO A 540 5.52 18.58 14.52
N GLN A 541 6.27 19.07 13.53
CA GLN A 541 6.68 18.33 12.35
C GLN A 541 8.17 18.03 12.44
N LEU A 542 8.51 16.79 12.79
CA LEU A 542 9.90 16.37 13.01
C LEU A 542 10.58 15.86 11.73
N ASP A 543 9.79 15.39 10.76
CA ASP A 543 10.22 14.72 9.54
C ASP A 543 9.50 15.26 8.29
N GLY A 544 9.96 14.88 7.10
CA GLY A 544 9.34 15.25 5.82
C GLY A 544 9.60 16.70 5.36
N PRO A 545 8.90 17.16 4.31
CA PRO A 545 9.18 18.45 3.65
C PRO A 545 9.09 19.69 4.55
N PHE A 546 8.29 19.63 5.62
CA PHE A 546 8.12 20.72 6.58
C PHE A 546 8.80 20.44 7.93
N ALA A 547 9.85 19.61 7.95
CA ALA A 547 10.62 19.28 9.15
C ALA A 547 11.13 20.54 9.87
N GLY A 548 11.09 20.51 11.20
CA GLY A 548 11.33 21.68 12.05
C GLY A 548 10.16 22.67 12.07
N GLY A 549 9.02 22.32 11.49
CA GLY A 549 7.79 23.08 11.54
C GLY A 549 6.87 22.71 12.71
N GLN A 550 5.79 23.48 12.84
CA GLN A 550 4.65 23.24 13.71
C GLN A 550 3.41 23.27 12.83
N LEU A 551 2.73 22.12 12.74
CA LEU A 551 1.40 22.05 12.16
C LEU A 551 0.42 22.75 13.10
N THR A 552 -0.38 23.64 12.55
CA THR A 552 -1.45 24.36 13.25
C THR A 552 -2.70 24.39 12.38
N GLY A 553 -3.80 23.85 12.91
CA GLY A 553 -5.13 23.95 12.33
C GLY A 553 -6.01 24.93 13.11
N ARG A 554 -6.94 25.56 12.38
CA ARG A 554 -8.01 26.38 12.94
C ARG A 554 -9.33 26.01 12.26
N PRO A 555 -10.42 25.81 13.01
CA PRO A 555 -11.73 25.55 12.41
C PRO A 555 -12.18 26.69 11.50
N VAL A 556 -12.96 26.33 10.49
CA VAL A 556 -13.72 27.25 9.62
C VAL A 556 -15.16 26.81 9.57
N GLU A 557 -16.09 27.75 9.39
CA GLU A 557 -17.52 27.46 9.25
C GLU A 557 -17.93 27.33 7.77
N GLU A 558 -17.09 26.63 7.01
CA GLU A 558 -17.35 26.26 5.61
C GLU A 558 -17.91 24.84 5.55
N TRP A 559 -19.19 24.75 5.21
CA TRP A 559 -19.97 23.52 5.20
C TRP A 559 -20.46 23.18 3.78
N ASP A 560 -20.88 21.92 3.59
CA ASP A 560 -21.40 21.40 2.32
C ASP A 560 -20.40 21.52 1.16
N VAL A 561 -19.11 21.45 1.50
CA VAL A 561 -18.00 21.50 0.55
C VAL A 561 -17.80 20.17 -0.17
N SER A 562 -17.27 20.25 -1.39
CA SER A 562 -16.77 19.08 -2.13
C SER A 562 -15.68 18.35 -1.34
N ALA A 563 -15.40 17.10 -1.71
CA ALA A 563 -14.32 16.31 -1.12
C ALA A 563 -12.92 16.80 -1.53
N ASP A 564 -12.80 17.96 -2.18
CA ASP A 564 -11.55 18.49 -2.70
C ASP A 564 -10.51 18.68 -1.59
N HIS A 565 -9.26 18.45 -1.98
CA HIS A 565 -8.09 18.53 -1.12
C HIS A 565 -6.93 19.18 -1.89
N GLY A 566 -5.94 19.66 -1.15
CA GLY A 566 -4.75 20.26 -1.74
C GLY A 566 -3.72 20.63 -0.70
N ASP A 567 -2.50 20.93 -1.17
CA ASP A 567 -1.35 21.34 -0.36
C ASP A 567 -1.10 22.86 -0.39
N ASP A 568 -1.92 23.61 -1.12
CA ASP A 568 -1.82 25.06 -1.24
C ASP A 568 -2.94 25.75 -0.46
N LEU A 569 -2.57 26.70 0.40
CA LEU A 569 -3.50 27.60 1.08
C LEU A 569 -3.34 29.01 0.53
N THR A 570 -4.44 29.75 0.46
CA THR A 570 -4.42 31.18 0.14
C THR A 570 -3.81 31.99 1.28
N ASP A 571 -3.30 33.19 0.99
CA ASP A 571 -2.78 34.11 2.01
C ASP A 571 -3.82 34.41 3.10
N GLU A 572 -5.10 34.50 2.74
CA GLU A 572 -6.21 34.71 3.68
C GLU A 572 -6.40 33.51 4.62
N GLN A 573 -6.34 32.28 4.09
CA GLN A 573 -6.43 31.06 4.90
C GLN A 573 -5.25 30.95 5.87
N VAL A 574 -4.03 31.25 5.39
CA VAL A 574 -2.83 31.27 6.23
C VAL A 574 -2.94 32.34 7.31
N ALA A 575 -3.42 33.54 6.98
CA ALA A 575 -3.64 34.63 7.92
C ALA A 575 -4.70 34.27 8.98
N HIS A 576 -5.80 33.62 8.59
CA HIS A 576 -6.84 33.14 9.51
C HIS A 576 -6.28 32.13 10.52
N ILE A 577 -5.51 31.15 10.06
CA ILE A 577 -4.88 30.15 10.93
C ILE A 577 -3.89 30.84 11.88
N ARG A 578 -3.04 31.71 11.35
CA ARG A 578 -2.04 32.46 12.13
C ARG A 578 -2.73 33.30 13.22
N ALA A 579 -3.74 34.08 12.87
CA ALA A 579 -4.45 34.93 13.82
C ALA A 579 -5.06 34.15 14.99
N GLY A 580 -5.53 32.92 14.77
CA GLY A 580 -6.10 32.10 15.84
C GLY A 580 -5.06 31.51 16.78
N VAL A 581 -3.91 31.10 16.26
CA VAL A 581 -2.88 30.44 17.08
C VAL A 581 -2.00 31.42 17.86
N VAL A 582 -1.81 32.65 17.37
CA VAL A 582 -0.92 33.64 17.99
C VAL A 582 -1.31 33.97 19.43
N HIS A 583 -2.60 33.94 19.76
CA HIS A 583 -3.04 34.16 21.15
C HIS A 583 -2.47 33.09 22.10
N ARG A 584 -2.47 31.82 21.67
CA ARG A 584 -1.96 30.70 22.46
C ARG A 584 -0.45 30.54 22.37
N TRP A 585 0.11 30.81 21.20
CA TRP A 585 1.53 30.63 20.87
C TRP A 585 2.06 31.90 20.18
N PRO A 586 2.42 32.95 20.94
CA PRO A 586 2.76 34.28 20.40
C PRO A 586 3.90 34.28 19.39
N TRP A 587 4.85 33.36 19.55
CA TRP A 587 5.99 33.19 18.63
C TRP A 587 5.56 32.89 17.19
N VAL A 588 4.35 32.34 16.97
CA VAL A 588 3.85 32.06 15.62
C VAL A 588 3.64 33.35 14.82
N SER A 589 3.52 34.53 15.45
CA SER A 589 3.26 35.78 14.73
C SER A 589 4.35 36.19 13.73
N GLN A 590 5.61 35.83 13.98
CA GLN A 590 6.77 36.33 13.22
C GLN A 590 7.50 35.25 12.41
N VAL A 591 7.06 33.99 12.51
CA VAL A 591 7.78 32.86 11.89
C VAL A 591 7.32 32.59 10.45
N PRO A 592 8.23 32.10 9.57
CA PRO A 592 7.88 31.72 8.21
C PRO A 592 6.74 30.70 8.13
N TYR A 593 5.86 30.87 7.15
CA TYR A 593 4.99 29.82 6.64
C TYR A 593 5.83 28.86 5.78
N LEU A 594 5.64 27.56 5.97
CA LEU A 594 6.39 26.51 5.26
C LEU A 594 5.54 25.79 4.21
N GLY A 595 4.22 25.74 4.39
CA GLY A 595 3.28 25.02 3.54
C GLY A 595 1.97 24.76 4.28
N GLY A 596 0.97 24.22 3.60
CA GLY A 596 -0.37 24.06 4.17
C GLY A 596 -1.10 22.89 3.57
N ARG A 597 -2.28 22.57 4.11
CA ARG A 597 -3.17 21.55 3.54
C ARG A 597 -4.61 21.91 3.81
N PHE A 598 -5.47 21.53 2.89
CA PHE A 598 -6.91 21.51 3.11
C PHE A 598 -7.53 20.20 2.61
N GLY A 599 -8.73 19.91 3.11
CA GLY A 599 -9.53 18.76 2.71
C GLY A 599 -10.96 18.91 3.20
N ALA A 600 -11.72 17.82 3.20
CA ALA A 600 -13.04 17.79 3.79
C ALA A 600 -13.21 16.54 4.66
N ASP A 601 -13.97 16.67 5.74
CA ASP A 601 -14.39 15.57 6.59
C ASP A 601 -15.92 15.58 6.72
N LEU A 602 -16.50 14.43 7.08
CA LEU A 602 -17.94 14.28 7.25
C LEU A 602 -18.31 14.44 8.72
N TYR A 603 -19.21 15.37 9.00
CA TYR A 603 -19.66 15.72 10.34
C TYR A 603 -21.13 15.38 10.52
N HIS A 604 -21.47 14.96 11.73
CA HIS A 604 -22.83 14.82 12.19
C HIS A 604 -22.93 15.33 13.63
N PRO A 605 -23.96 16.11 14.02
CA PRO A 605 -24.03 16.71 15.35
C PRO A 605 -24.03 15.71 16.52
N ASP A 606 -24.54 14.50 16.29
CA ASP A 606 -24.55 13.44 17.31
C ASP A 606 -23.24 12.64 17.39
N GLY A 607 -22.23 12.98 16.58
CA GLY A 607 -20.97 12.26 16.49
C GLY A 607 -20.98 11.09 15.49
N PRO A 608 -20.02 10.15 15.60
CA PRO A 608 -19.83 9.12 14.60
C PRO A 608 -20.96 8.08 14.56
N PHE A 609 -21.29 7.62 13.35
CA PHE A 609 -22.12 6.44 13.15
C PHE A 609 -21.24 5.20 13.11
N LEU A 610 -21.51 4.26 14.00
CA LEU A 610 -20.80 3.00 14.08
C LEU A 610 -21.79 1.88 14.44
N GLY A 611 -22.06 1.00 13.48
CA GLY A 611 -22.92 -0.15 13.72
C GLY A 611 -23.77 -0.57 12.53
N LEU A 612 -24.74 -1.44 12.80
CA LEU A 612 -25.64 -2.00 11.80
C LEU A 612 -26.68 -0.96 11.35
N LEU A 613 -26.85 -0.83 10.04
CA LEU A 613 -27.96 -0.10 9.43
C LEU A 613 -29.18 -1.01 9.34
N PRO A 614 -30.35 -0.62 9.90
CA PRO A 614 -31.56 -1.41 9.77
C PRO A 614 -32.02 -1.59 8.31
N GLY A 615 -32.72 -2.70 8.06
CA GLY A 615 -33.31 -3.03 6.76
C GLY A 615 -32.34 -3.59 5.72
N GLU A 616 -32.80 -3.69 4.48
CA GLU A 616 -32.03 -4.23 3.35
C GLU A 616 -31.45 -3.12 2.44
N PRO A 617 -30.28 -3.35 1.80
CA PRO A 617 -29.36 -4.47 2.01
C PRO A 617 -28.65 -4.44 3.37
N PRO A 618 -28.05 -5.57 3.82
CA PRO A 618 -27.27 -5.68 5.04
C PRO A 618 -26.00 -4.81 4.98
N VAL A 619 -25.98 -3.74 5.77
CA VAL A 619 -24.92 -2.72 5.76
C VAL A 619 -24.48 -2.40 7.18
N VAL A 620 -23.17 -2.41 7.43
CA VAL A 620 -22.56 -1.79 8.62
C VAL A 620 -22.01 -0.42 8.20
N VAL A 621 -22.19 0.61 9.02
CA VAL A 621 -21.67 1.96 8.76
C VAL A 621 -20.62 2.31 9.81
N ALA A 622 -19.55 2.96 9.38
CA ALA A 622 -18.48 3.50 10.22
C ALA A 622 -18.00 4.85 9.62
N ALA A 623 -18.73 5.93 9.93
CA ALA A 623 -18.58 7.24 9.29
C ALA A 623 -18.91 8.41 10.25
N CYS A 624 -18.87 9.65 9.76
CA CYS A 624 -19.19 10.88 10.51
C CYS A 624 -18.26 11.19 11.70
N TRP A 625 -16.96 10.92 11.52
CA TRP A 625 -15.98 10.96 12.59
C TRP A 625 -15.70 12.34 13.20
N SER A 626 -16.16 13.42 12.57
CA SER A 626 -16.14 14.78 13.12
C SER A 626 -14.76 15.18 13.68
N GLY A 627 -13.70 14.91 12.91
CA GLY A 627 -12.31 15.19 13.28
C GLY A 627 -11.60 14.15 14.17
N ALA A 628 -12.31 13.13 14.70
CA ALA A 628 -11.73 12.14 15.61
C ALA A 628 -11.22 10.86 14.92
N GLY A 629 -11.55 10.65 13.65
CA GLY A 629 -11.53 9.32 13.02
C GLY A 629 -10.17 8.64 12.97
N PHE A 630 -9.07 9.39 12.90
CA PHE A 630 -7.74 8.80 12.79
C PHE A 630 -7.30 8.08 14.08
N LYS A 631 -7.34 8.77 15.22
CA LYS A 631 -6.85 8.20 16.48
C LYS A 631 -7.75 7.06 16.99
N THR A 632 -9.04 7.10 16.65
CA THR A 632 -10.04 6.10 17.03
C THR A 632 -10.13 4.92 16.06
N ALA A 633 -9.41 4.97 14.93
CA ALA A 633 -9.59 4.00 13.84
C ALA A 633 -9.40 2.53 14.26
N PRO A 634 -8.37 2.15 15.06
CA PRO A 634 -8.23 0.76 15.48
C PRO A 634 -9.43 0.25 16.31
N GLY A 635 -9.92 1.04 17.27
CA GLY A 635 -11.08 0.68 18.09
C GLY A 635 -12.38 0.69 17.28
N ALA A 636 -12.55 1.68 16.40
CA ALA A 636 -13.69 1.74 15.48
C ALA A 636 -13.77 0.52 14.56
N ALA A 637 -12.62 0.08 14.05
CA ALA A 637 -12.52 -1.09 13.19
C ALA A 637 -12.88 -2.40 13.93
N GLU A 638 -12.50 -2.54 15.20
CA GLU A 638 -12.88 -3.69 16.01
C GLU A 638 -14.41 -3.76 16.19
N GLU A 639 -15.06 -2.64 16.49
CA GLU A 639 -16.52 -2.55 16.63
C GLU A 639 -17.26 -2.79 15.30
N ALA A 640 -16.75 -2.22 14.20
CA ALA A 640 -17.30 -2.48 12.86
C ALA A 640 -17.19 -3.96 12.50
N ALA A 641 -16.04 -4.59 12.78
CA ALA A 641 -15.85 -6.02 12.56
C ALA A 641 -16.76 -6.87 13.46
N ALA A 642 -16.98 -6.47 14.72
CA ALA A 642 -17.91 -7.14 15.62
C ALA A 642 -19.36 -7.05 15.11
N ALA A 643 -19.77 -5.89 14.59
CA ALA A 643 -21.08 -5.71 13.97
C ALA A 643 -21.28 -6.62 12.74
N VAL A 644 -20.26 -6.73 11.88
CA VAL A 644 -20.26 -7.67 10.75
C VAL A 644 -20.42 -9.11 11.22
N ARG A 645 -19.62 -9.56 12.20
CA ARG A 645 -19.71 -10.94 12.70
C ARG A 645 -21.10 -11.26 13.26
N ARG A 646 -21.70 -10.35 14.04
CA ARG A 646 -23.07 -10.51 14.55
C ARG A 646 -24.07 -10.67 13.42
N LEU A 647 -23.96 -9.85 12.36
CA LEU A 647 -24.82 -9.93 11.20
C LEU A 647 -24.65 -11.25 10.43
N LEU A 648 -23.41 -11.70 10.21
CA LEU A 648 -23.12 -12.95 9.49
C LEU A 648 -23.55 -14.19 10.29
N GLN A 649 -23.46 -14.14 11.63
CA GLN A 649 -23.97 -15.19 12.52
C GLN A 649 -25.50 -15.27 12.47
N TRP A 650 -26.20 -14.14 12.49
CA TRP A 650 -27.65 -14.09 12.35
C TRP A 650 -28.13 -14.66 11.00
N GLN A 651 -27.40 -14.40 9.91
CA GLN A 651 -27.70 -15.00 8.60
C GLN A 651 -27.41 -16.51 8.53
N GLY A 652 -26.55 -17.03 9.41
CA GLY A 652 -26.20 -18.46 9.49
C GLY A 652 -27.06 -19.27 10.46
N ALA A 653 -27.82 -18.60 11.34
CA ALA A 653 -28.80 -19.23 12.21
C ALA A 653 -30.13 -19.35 11.47
N THR A 654 -30.38 -20.49 10.83
CA THR A 654 -31.71 -20.82 10.30
C THR A 654 -32.71 -20.93 11.46
N PRO A 655 -33.94 -20.39 11.34
CA PRO A 655 -35.05 -20.77 12.22
C PRO A 655 -35.33 -22.27 12.19
#